data_AF-A0A927C6C4-F1
#
_entry.id   AF-A0A927C6C4-F1
#
_cell.length_a   1.000
_cell.length_b   1.000
_cell.length_c   1.000
_cell.angle_alpha   90.00
_cell.angle_beta   90.00
_cell.angle_gamma   90.00
#
_symmetry.space_group_name_H-M   'P 1'
#
loop_
_entity.id
_entity.type
_entity.pdbx_description
1 polymer ?
#
loop_
_entity_poly.entity_id
_entity_poly.type
_entity_poly.pdbx_seq_one_letter_code
_entity_poly.pdbx_strand_id
1 'polypeptide(L)'
;MSQADRHSKDQPEKLQQEAFTKENADWTDPGHIAAQKLSRRRLLASIGAAGAAAVVYGTTYGMASAGRGGKDDPDVIDAVYGDSRINPRPPKPPKPPVPPQELACCDFVKTTLAELRALSAPSSDVVYYMTDSGMEGSLLYDPSDTTSADNTGLVVVSSSGARFKRIVEDGRYNVRWFGAKGDGVTDDLDVIQAAIDVVYALGGGTVYFPKGTYIVSPLLQTRRIVPKSNVHLLGEGTNSVIKVKDDAGDYWTIFGNFQTWPKVSNVSIRGLKFDQNPGGNTTCNIDHRRTDYYWTQFCISLFNYENIAIEDCTFDPICGWNTVVLNNAASRNAIVNNCTFRFIHARGYDGYDNSAVYMNGWSHVVTNCRFYAAPGEKAMGAIETHSGKSVVSGNVSDGYVTGVHIQSSETSGDGADITVSGNTFTNAVHAIQFWPYKQYSLKNVTVTGNTVSLANARQQRSMMVGIGAFPGALPPDHTGTFENIAITGNTIICEEEFVKRDNVLEGFCYGIGFVRETDVKHIVIAGNIIKNAPIAAIHIGNTPKFGTMSNIQITDNMIVNAGHYPAGNEAYKAAILLRSTVAGAKISGNTIRETYATSRGLYSIRLNAADGSFADVEVTDNVITSVQGGLWLDLHASVRTNSAEKHLKFTDRAFDDPLLPAGTTYQPGTVVLATGSTIVPGLTPAGYRILNGGTFGTLTGVTATGTAGSYKVTVNDSSQLRVGQWIKIATGDQTRRINRIAGNELRINAPLSVAVASPSAVLYVPPVYEPFGHTGKLPAIADTSGLSVGQLETELNALKQAMRDFGIINV
;
A
#
# COMPACT_ATOMS: atom_id res chain seq x y z
N MET A 1 30.99 13.64 -27.26
CA MET A 1 32.19 13.85 -28.11
C MET A 1 32.21 12.76 -29.17
N SER A 2 32.35 13.20 -30.44
CA SER A 2 32.63 12.49 -31.73
C SER A 2 31.87 11.19 -32.07
N GLN A 3 30.92 11.15 -33.01
CA GLN A 3 31.01 11.22 -34.50
C GLN A 3 31.68 10.02 -35.20
N ALA A 4 30.88 9.30 -36.00
CA ALA A 4 31.10 8.74 -37.36
C ALA A 4 30.17 7.51 -37.53
N ASP A 5 29.44 7.24 -38.61
CA ASP A 5 29.23 7.93 -39.88
C ASP A 5 27.94 7.42 -40.53
N ARG A 6 27.36 8.23 -41.42
CA ARG A 6 26.13 7.93 -42.18
C ARG A 6 26.46 7.34 -43.56
N HIS A 7 25.44 6.64 -44.08
CA HIS A 7 25.09 6.42 -45.50
C HIS A 7 25.77 5.26 -46.25
N SER A 8 24.94 4.24 -46.56
CA SER A 8 24.64 3.93 -47.95
C SER A 8 23.14 3.67 -48.12
N LYS A 9 22.63 4.08 -49.28
CA LYS A 9 21.23 4.13 -49.73
C LYS A 9 20.98 3.01 -50.74
N ASP A 10 19.69 2.68 -50.87
CA ASP A 10 18.98 2.14 -52.04
C ASP A 10 19.27 0.70 -52.48
N GLN A 11 18.35 -0.23 -52.22
CA GLN A 11 17.35 -0.74 -53.20
C GLN A 11 16.53 -1.93 -52.64
N PRO A 12 15.35 -2.26 -53.23
CA PRO A 12 14.10 -2.36 -52.50
C PRO A 12 13.51 -3.79 -52.41
N GLU A 13 12.39 -3.90 -51.69
CA GLU A 13 11.29 -4.84 -51.93
C GLU A 13 11.63 -6.23 -52.47
N LYS A 14 11.67 -7.21 -51.57
CA LYS A 14 11.03 -8.53 -51.67
C LYS A 14 11.67 -9.44 -50.63
N LEU A 15 10.82 -10.05 -49.80
CA LEU A 15 10.97 -11.33 -49.07
C LEU A 15 10.20 -11.32 -47.74
N GLN A 16 8.93 -10.90 -47.76
CA GLN A 16 7.89 -11.37 -46.85
C GLN A 16 6.54 -11.21 -47.55
N GLN A 17 6.13 -12.24 -48.31
CA GLN A 17 4.72 -12.58 -48.62
C GLN A 17 4.72 -13.53 -49.82
N GLU A 18 4.97 -14.82 -49.58
CA GLU A 18 4.59 -15.91 -50.49
C GLU A 18 4.83 -17.25 -49.77
N ALA A 19 3.95 -17.58 -48.83
CA ALA A 19 3.75 -18.96 -48.33
C ALA A 19 2.45 -19.14 -47.49
N PHE A 20 1.47 -18.23 -47.59
CA PHE A 20 0.18 -18.40 -46.90
C PHE A 20 -0.95 -17.79 -47.72
N THR A 21 -1.16 -18.32 -48.92
CA THR A 21 -2.45 -18.19 -49.61
C THR A 21 -2.74 -19.45 -50.42
N LYS A 22 -3.94 -19.99 -50.16
CA LYS A 22 -4.63 -21.10 -50.84
C LYS A 22 -4.14 -22.52 -50.54
N GLU A 23 -4.52 -23.00 -49.37
CA GLU A 23 -5.29 -24.24 -49.18
C GLU A 23 -5.83 -24.23 -47.73
N ASN A 24 -7.06 -24.71 -47.52
CA ASN A 24 -7.86 -24.63 -46.28
C ASN A 24 -8.74 -23.37 -46.11
N ALA A 25 -9.58 -23.10 -47.10
CA ALA A 25 -10.87 -22.47 -46.84
C ALA A 25 -11.91 -23.59 -46.60
N ASP A 26 -12.13 -23.99 -45.34
CA ASP A 26 -13.43 -24.50 -44.81
C ASP A 26 -13.36 -24.91 -43.32
N TRP A 27 -13.08 -23.94 -42.42
CA TRP A 27 -13.23 -24.17 -40.97
C TRP A 27 -14.11 -23.11 -40.29
N THR A 28 -14.93 -22.40 -41.06
CA THR A 28 -15.74 -21.26 -40.56
C THR A 28 -17.25 -21.52 -40.57
N ASP A 29 -17.70 -22.78 -40.55
CA ASP A 29 -19.11 -23.09 -40.30
C ASP A 29 -19.37 -23.51 -38.84
N PRO A 30 -19.79 -22.58 -37.95
CA PRO A 30 -20.29 -22.91 -36.62
C PRO A 30 -21.64 -23.67 -36.65
N GLY A 31 -22.21 -23.96 -37.83
CA GLY A 31 -23.46 -24.69 -38.03
C GLY A 31 -23.40 -26.21 -37.88
N HIS A 32 -22.23 -26.84 -37.87
CA HIS A 32 -22.15 -28.31 -37.86
C HIS A 32 -22.05 -28.96 -36.47
N ILE A 33 -21.70 -28.22 -35.42
CA ILE A 33 -21.67 -28.75 -34.02
C ILE A 33 -23.01 -28.49 -33.30
N ALA A 34 -23.88 -27.62 -33.83
CA ALA A 34 -25.07 -27.14 -33.12
C ALA A 34 -26.42 -27.74 -33.58
N ALA A 35 -26.47 -28.76 -34.43
CA ALA A 35 -27.74 -29.23 -35.01
C ALA A 35 -27.99 -30.75 -35.02
N GLN A 36 -27.49 -31.50 -34.04
CA GLN A 36 -28.18 -32.73 -33.64
C GLN A 36 -28.93 -32.47 -32.32
N LYS A 37 -30.21 -32.13 -32.44
CA LYS A 37 -31.12 -32.07 -31.29
C LYS A 37 -31.14 -33.45 -30.61
N LEU A 38 -30.38 -33.59 -29.53
CA LEU A 38 -30.52 -34.70 -28.59
C LEU A 38 -32.00 -34.80 -28.21
N SER A 39 -32.61 -35.96 -28.44
CA SER A 39 -33.94 -36.20 -27.93
C SER A 39 -33.88 -36.13 -26.40
N ARG A 40 -34.93 -35.57 -25.75
CA ARG A 40 -35.03 -35.52 -24.28
C ARG A 40 -34.70 -36.88 -23.62
N ARG A 41 -34.95 -37.99 -24.30
CA ARG A 41 -34.63 -39.35 -23.83
C ARG A 41 -33.13 -39.67 -23.85
N ARG A 42 -32.38 -39.28 -24.89
CA ARG A 42 -30.93 -39.51 -24.97
C ARG A 42 -30.17 -38.71 -23.90
N LEU A 43 -30.65 -37.51 -23.57
CA LEU A 43 -30.13 -36.67 -22.48
C LEU A 43 -30.44 -37.26 -21.08
N LEU A 44 -31.64 -37.81 -20.87
CA LEU A 44 -32.00 -38.45 -19.60
C LEU A 44 -31.22 -39.76 -19.37
N ALA A 45 -30.86 -40.48 -20.43
CA ALA A 45 -30.06 -41.71 -20.35
C ALA A 45 -28.59 -41.44 -20.00
N SER A 46 -27.97 -40.38 -20.53
CA SER A 46 -26.61 -39.99 -20.15
C SER A 46 -26.53 -39.56 -18.68
N ILE A 47 -27.54 -38.84 -18.19
CA ILE A 47 -27.67 -38.46 -16.77
C ILE A 47 -27.87 -39.71 -15.89
N GLY A 48 -28.70 -40.66 -16.31
CA GLY A 48 -28.93 -41.92 -15.60
C GLY A 48 -27.68 -42.81 -15.50
N ALA A 49 -26.88 -42.90 -16.57
CA ALA A 49 -25.62 -43.66 -16.59
C ALA A 49 -24.54 -43.00 -15.71
N ALA A 50 -24.44 -41.67 -15.72
CA ALA A 50 -23.56 -40.92 -14.83
C ALA A 50 -23.96 -41.11 -13.35
N GLY A 51 -25.25 -41.09 -13.04
CA GLY A 51 -25.78 -41.37 -11.70
C GLY A 51 -25.52 -42.81 -11.22
N ALA A 52 -25.74 -43.81 -12.07
CA ALA A 52 -25.48 -45.22 -11.75
C ALA A 52 -23.97 -45.52 -11.55
N ALA A 53 -23.09 -44.88 -12.34
CA ALA A 53 -21.65 -44.99 -12.15
C ALA A 53 -21.17 -44.30 -10.85
N ALA A 54 -21.77 -43.16 -10.49
CA ALA A 54 -21.50 -42.47 -9.23
C ALA A 54 -21.97 -43.26 -7.99
N VAL A 55 -23.09 -44.00 -8.08
CA VAL A 55 -23.63 -44.81 -6.98
C VAL A 55 -22.82 -46.11 -6.77
N VAL A 56 -22.30 -46.74 -7.83
CA VAL A 56 -21.48 -47.97 -7.72
C VAL A 56 -20.09 -47.70 -7.09
N TYR A 57 -19.56 -46.48 -7.18
CA TYR A 57 -18.26 -46.11 -6.60
C TYR A 57 -18.36 -45.12 -5.42
N GLY A 58 -19.58 -44.73 -5.04
CA GLY A 58 -19.89 -43.66 -4.09
C GLY A 58 -19.83 -44.04 -2.60
N THR A 59 -19.10 -45.07 -2.19
CA THR A 59 -18.81 -45.33 -0.77
C THR A 59 -17.46 -44.74 -0.34
N THR A 60 -17.17 -43.47 -0.65
CA THR A 60 -16.11 -42.66 0.00
C THR A 60 -16.28 -41.15 -0.25
N TYR A 61 -17.50 -40.60 -0.07
CA TYR A 61 -17.69 -39.14 0.05
C TYR A 61 -18.72 -38.84 1.13
N GLY A 62 -18.28 -38.80 2.39
CA GLY A 62 -19.09 -38.38 3.53
C GLY A 62 -18.60 -37.05 4.08
N MET A 63 -19.29 -35.96 3.78
CA MET A 63 -19.26 -34.77 4.63
C MET A 63 -20.04 -35.05 5.91
N ALA A 64 -19.46 -34.60 7.02
CA ALA A 64 -20.03 -34.67 8.35
C ALA A 64 -21.25 -33.75 8.51
N SER A 65 -22.11 -34.13 9.48
CA SER A 65 -23.14 -33.34 10.16
C SER A 65 -24.53 -33.23 9.51
N ALA A 66 -25.42 -34.19 9.85
CA ALA A 66 -26.68 -33.90 10.55
C ALA A 66 -27.38 -35.19 11.04
N GLY A 67 -27.70 -35.24 12.34
CA GLY A 67 -28.93 -35.81 12.92
C GLY A 67 -29.30 -37.28 12.71
N ARG A 68 -29.21 -38.07 13.79
CA ARG A 68 -29.86 -39.39 13.96
C ARG A 68 -31.37 -39.37 13.65
N GLY A 69 -31.87 -40.42 13.01
CA GLY A 69 -33.27 -40.86 13.13
C GLY A 69 -33.70 -41.93 12.12
N GLY A 70 -34.17 -43.07 12.62
CA GLY A 70 -35.10 -43.97 11.90
C GLY A 70 -34.47 -45.15 11.14
N LYS A 71 -34.72 -46.37 11.63
CA LYS A 71 -34.64 -47.61 10.86
C LYS A 71 -35.90 -47.72 9.97
N ASP A 72 -35.75 -48.44 8.86
CA ASP A 72 -36.79 -48.90 7.93
C ASP A 72 -37.11 -47.95 6.76
N ASP A 73 -36.26 -47.99 5.72
CA ASP A 73 -36.64 -47.70 4.33
C ASP A 73 -35.84 -48.63 3.39
N PRO A 74 -36.44 -49.22 2.35
CA PRO A 74 -35.79 -50.23 1.51
C PRO A 74 -34.79 -49.60 0.52
N ASP A 75 -33.68 -50.30 0.28
CA ASP A 75 -32.67 -49.91 -0.72
C ASP A 75 -33.29 -49.78 -2.12
N VAL A 76 -32.89 -48.73 -2.84
CA VAL A 76 -33.39 -48.31 -4.18
C VAL A 76 -33.24 -49.37 -5.27
N ILE A 77 -32.55 -50.48 -4.98
CA ILE A 77 -32.35 -51.61 -5.91
C ILE A 77 -33.64 -52.44 -6.08
N ASP A 78 -34.46 -52.60 -5.02
CA ASP A 78 -35.62 -53.51 -5.04
C ASP A 78 -36.88 -52.90 -5.67
N ALA A 79 -36.92 -51.58 -5.88
CA ALA A 79 -38.06 -50.89 -6.50
C ALA A 79 -38.05 -50.91 -8.04
N VAL A 80 -36.91 -51.30 -8.67
CA VAL A 80 -36.72 -51.23 -10.13
C VAL A 80 -36.66 -52.62 -10.79
N TYR A 81 -36.28 -53.67 -10.05
CA TYR A 81 -36.20 -55.04 -10.58
C TYR A 81 -36.88 -56.02 -9.62
N GLY A 82 -38.14 -56.36 -9.90
CA GLY A 82 -39.01 -57.11 -8.98
C GLY A 82 -38.51 -58.52 -8.59
N ASP A 83 -38.70 -58.85 -7.32
CA ASP A 83 -38.45 -60.16 -6.70
C ASP A 83 -39.42 -61.24 -7.23
N SER A 84 -38.87 -62.38 -7.65
CA SER A 84 -39.61 -63.57 -8.08
C SER A 84 -39.77 -64.55 -6.90
N ARG A 85 -40.92 -64.49 -6.19
CA ARG A 85 -41.36 -65.56 -5.28
C ARG A 85 -42.84 -65.92 -5.44
N ILE A 86 -43.12 -67.21 -5.31
CA ILE A 86 -44.23 -68.00 -5.86
C ILE A 86 -45.43 -68.12 -4.90
N ASN A 87 -46.69 -67.96 -5.40
CA ASN A 87 -47.84 -68.91 -5.27
C ASN A 87 -49.19 -68.36 -5.84
N PRO A 88 -50.21 -69.20 -6.15
CA PRO A 88 -51.04 -69.06 -7.36
C PRO A 88 -52.56 -68.76 -7.18
N ARG A 89 -53.24 -68.46 -8.33
CA ARG A 89 -54.69 -68.58 -8.71
C ARG A 89 -55.47 -67.24 -8.90
N PRO A 90 -56.59 -67.11 -9.69
CA PRO A 90 -57.14 -67.77 -10.91
C PRO A 90 -57.25 -66.81 -12.15
N PRO A 91 -57.78 -67.23 -13.33
CA PRO A 91 -57.58 -66.51 -14.61
C PRO A 91 -58.58 -65.37 -14.87
N LYS A 92 -58.12 -64.33 -15.59
CA LYS A 92 -58.94 -63.28 -16.23
C LYS A 92 -58.56 -63.15 -17.73
N PRO A 93 -59.45 -62.60 -18.58
CA PRO A 93 -59.66 -62.97 -19.99
C PRO A 93 -58.57 -62.43 -20.95
N PRO A 94 -58.57 -62.87 -22.22
CA PRO A 94 -57.46 -62.59 -23.14
C PRO A 94 -57.26 -61.08 -23.36
N LYS A 95 -56.02 -60.64 -23.16
CA LYS A 95 -55.55 -59.29 -23.49
C LYS A 95 -55.47 -59.15 -25.03
N PRO A 96 -55.85 -57.99 -25.62
CA PRO A 96 -55.70 -57.72 -27.05
C PRO A 96 -54.21 -57.81 -27.48
N PRO A 97 -53.93 -57.97 -28.78
CA PRO A 97 -52.59 -58.25 -29.27
C PRO A 97 -51.60 -57.16 -28.85
N VAL A 98 -50.50 -57.62 -28.25
CA VAL A 98 -49.34 -56.84 -27.87
C VAL A 98 -48.75 -56.20 -29.14
N PRO A 99 -48.67 -54.85 -29.22
CA PRO A 99 -47.82 -54.19 -30.21
C PRO A 99 -46.37 -54.63 -29.97
N PRO A 100 -45.56 -54.80 -31.03
CA PRO A 100 -44.23 -55.40 -30.92
C PRO A 100 -43.37 -54.65 -29.89
N GLN A 101 -42.86 -55.45 -28.94
CA GLN A 101 -41.75 -55.21 -28.02
C GLN A 101 -41.45 -53.74 -27.68
N GLU A 102 -41.76 -53.38 -26.45
CA GLU A 102 -40.98 -52.41 -25.67
C GLU A 102 -39.47 -52.69 -25.87
N LEU A 103 -38.82 -51.94 -26.78
CA LEU A 103 -37.37 -51.86 -26.79
C LEU A 103 -36.96 -51.10 -25.52
N ALA A 104 -36.20 -51.80 -24.70
CA ALA A 104 -35.59 -51.33 -23.47
C ALA A 104 -34.87 -49.98 -23.67
N CYS A 105 -34.90 -49.19 -22.61
CA CYS A 105 -34.25 -47.90 -22.42
C CYS A 105 -32.79 -47.87 -22.92
N CYS A 106 -32.51 -47.02 -23.91
CA CYS A 106 -31.21 -46.36 -24.19
C CYS A 106 -29.95 -47.15 -23.81
N ASP A 107 -29.50 -48.04 -24.71
CA ASP A 107 -28.22 -48.74 -24.56
C ASP A 107 -27.05 -47.74 -24.53
N PHE A 108 -26.24 -47.81 -23.47
CA PHE A 108 -24.92 -47.18 -23.41
C PHE A 108 -23.85 -48.26 -23.33
N VAL A 109 -22.74 -48.04 -24.03
CA VAL A 109 -21.61 -48.96 -24.08
C VAL A 109 -20.51 -48.38 -23.20
N LYS A 110 -20.19 -49.06 -22.09
CA LYS A 110 -18.96 -48.76 -21.34
C LYS A 110 -17.77 -49.12 -22.22
N THR A 111 -16.79 -48.23 -22.29
CA THR A 111 -15.62 -48.42 -23.13
C THR A 111 -14.40 -47.73 -22.52
N THR A 112 -13.22 -48.13 -22.96
CA THR A 112 -11.96 -47.40 -22.75
C THR A 112 -11.54 -46.67 -24.02
N LEU A 113 -10.62 -45.71 -23.92
CA LEU A 113 -10.00 -45.03 -25.06
C LEU A 113 -9.37 -46.05 -26.02
N ALA A 114 -8.72 -47.09 -25.49
CA ALA A 114 -8.11 -48.15 -26.29
C ALA A 114 -9.16 -48.97 -27.06
N GLU A 115 -10.25 -49.36 -26.38
CA GLU A 115 -11.35 -50.10 -27.02
C GLU A 115 -12.08 -49.25 -28.07
N LEU A 116 -12.34 -47.98 -27.76
CA LEU A 116 -12.99 -47.04 -28.68
C LEU A 116 -12.13 -46.83 -29.94
N ARG A 117 -10.81 -46.72 -29.77
CA ARG A 117 -9.86 -46.65 -30.89
C ARG A 117 -9.78 -47.94 -31.69
N ALA A 118 -9.99 -49.10 -31.07
CA ALA A 118 -10.01 -50.39 -31.76
C ALA A 118 -11.36 -50.70 -32.44
N LEU A 119 -12.42 -49.93 -32.16
CA LEU A 119 -13.78 -50.25 -32.57
C LEU A 119 -13.98 -50.14 -34.09
N SER A 120 -14.27 -51.28 -34.73
CA SER A 120 -14.42 -51.38 -36.18
C SER A 120 -15.84 -51.12 -36.70
N ALA A 121 -16.87 -51.40 -35.88
CA ALA A 121 -18.28 -51.26 -36.23
C ALA A 121 -19.05 -50.43 -35.19
N PRO A 122 -18.91 -49.10 -35.21
CA PRO A 122 -19.63 -48.21 -34.29
C PRO A 122 -21.13 -48.13 -34.63
N SER A 123 -21.95 -47.88 -33.61
CA SER A 123 -23.38 -47.58 -33.76
C SER A 123 -23.65 -46.13 -33.39
N SER A 124 -24.39 -45.40 -34.23
CA SER A 124 -24.82 -44.02 -33.96
C SER A 124 -26.06 -43.95 -33.05
N ASP A 125 -26.61 -45.11 -32.64
CA ASP A 125 -27.80 -45.20 -31.80
C ASP A 125 -27.51 -45.34 -30.30
N VAL A 126 -26.25 -45.56 -29.92
CA VAL A 126 -25.81 -45.75 -28.53
C VAL A 126 -24.93 -44.60 -28.05
N VAL A 127 -24.85 -44.44 -26.72
CA VAL A 127 -23.87 -43.55 -26.07
C VAL A 127 -22.66 -44.36 -25.64
N TYR A 128 -21.45 -43.93 -25.99
CA TYR A 128 -20.22 -44.55 -25.52
C TYR A 128 -19.75 -43.84 -24.26
N TYR A 129 -19.73 -44.53 -23.13
CA TYR A 129 -19.26 -43.96 -21.87
C TYR A 129 -17.81 -44.40 -21.61
N MET A 130 -16.87 -43.46 -21.75
CA MET A 130 -15.46 -43.70 -21.48
C MET A 130 -15.21 -43.85 -19.98
N THR A 131 -14.43 -44.86 -19.58
CA THR A 131 -14.16 -45.18 -18.17
C THR A 131 -12.69 -45.07 -17.76
N ASP A 132 -11.78 -44.70 -18.67
CA ASP A 132 -10.39 -44.46 -18.28
C ASP A 132 -10.31 -43.35 -17.23
N SER A 133 -9.52 -43.59 -16.19
CA SER A 133 -9.35 -42.67 -15.07
C SER A 133 -8.95 -41.27 -15.55
N GLY A 134 -9.77 -40.27 -15.26
CA GLY A 134 -9.58 -38.88 -15.68
C GLY A 134 -10.10 -38.55 -17.08
N MET A 135 -10.49 -39.53 -17.89
CA MET A 135 -11.07 -39.33 -19.22
C MET A 135 -12.57 -39.60 -19.27
N GLU A 136 -13.21 -39.80 -18.11
CA GLU A 136 -14.60 -40.23 -18.01
C GLU A 136 -15.53 -39.25 -18.71
N GLY A 137 -16.57 -39.79 -19.34
CA GLY A 137 -17.60 -38.99 -20.00
C GLY A 137 -18.21 -39.70 -21.20
N SER A 138 -19.29 -39.10 -21.70
CA SER A 138 -20.07 -39.65 -22.79
C SER A 138 -19.57 -39.15 -24.14
N LEU A 139 -19.52 -40.04 -25.13
CA LEU A 139 -19.21 -39.74 -26.52
C LEU A 139 -20.29 -40.33 -27.44
N LEU A 140 -20.53 -39.64 -28.56
CA LEU A 140 -21.43 -40.08 -29.62
C LEU A 140 -20.64 -40.35 -30.88
N TYR A 141 -20.90 -41.46 -31.56
CA TYR A 141 -20.41 -41.65 -32.92
C TYR A 141 -21.15 -40.70 -33.87
N ASP A 142 -20.40 -39.86 -34.58
CA ASP A 142 -20.92 -39.02 -35.65
C ASP A 142 -20.54 -39.61 -37.01
N PRO A 143 -21.45 -40.29 -37.72
CA PRO A 143 -21.17 -40.86 -39.04
C PRO A 143 -21.00 -39.80 -40.13
N SER A 144 -21.39 -38.55 -39.89
CA SER A 144 -21.28 -37.47 -40.87
C SER A 144 -19.90 -36.79 -40.87
N ASP A 145 -19.15 -36.92 -39.78
CA ASP A 145 -17.81 -36.36 -39.67
C ASP A 145 -16.75 -37.37 -40.13
N THR A 146 -16.15 -37.07 -41.29
CA THR A 146 -15.10 -37.89 -41.90
C THR A 146 -13.74 -37.21 -41.93
N THR A 147 -13.60 -36.01 -41.36
CA THR A 147 -12.42 -35.15 -41.57
C THR A 147 -11.76 -34.69 -40.28
N SER A 148 -12.48 -34.61 -39.16
CA SER A 148 -11.89 -34.18 -37.90
C SER A 148 -10.77 -35.13 -37.46
N ALA A 149 -9.65 -34.55 -37.04
CA ALA A 149 -8.52 -35.27 -36.49
C ALA A 149 -8.83 -35.80 -35.08
N ASP A 150 -8.20 -36.92 -34.70
CA ASP A 150 -8.17 -37.37 -33.31
C ASP A 150 -7.40 -36.35 -32.48
N ASN A 151 -8.03 -35.80 -31.45
CA ASN A 151 -7.39 -34.94 -30.47
C ASN A 151 -7.47 -35.52 -29.05
N THR A 152 -7.88 -36.79 -28.94
CA THR A 152 -8.10 -37.58 -27.72
C THR A 152 -9.20 -37.04 -26.80
N GLY A 153 -9.28 -35.72 -26.61
CA GLY A 153 -10.21 -35.07 -25.71
C GLY A 153 -11.63 -34.99 -26.24
N LEU A 154 -11.83 -34.30 -27.37
CA LEU A 154 -13.16 -34.03 -27.92
C LEU A 154 -13.53 -34.91 -29.10
N VAL A 155 -12.53 -35.34 -29.86
CA VAL A 155 -12.69 -36.23 -31.01
C VAL A 155 -11.73 -37.40 -30.82
N VAL A 156 -12.29 -38.60 -30.75
CA VAL A 156 -11.53 -39.86 -30.79
C VAL A 156 -11.81 -40.51 -32.15
N VAL A 157 -10.76 -40.95 -32.84
CA VAL A 157 -10.91 -41.63 -34.14
C VAL A 157 -10.56 -43.10 -33.98
N SER A 158 -11.46 -43.99 -34.39
CA SER A 158 -11.17 -45.43 -34.40
C SER A 158 -10.32 -45.86 -35.59
N SER A 159 -9.81 -47.09 -35.52
CA SER A 159 -9.10 -47.78 -36.60
C SER A 159 -9.94 -47.93 -37.88
N SER A 160 -11.27 -47.91 -37.79
CA SER A 160 -12.16 -47.87 -38.96
C SER A 160 -12.42 -46.45 -39.49
N GLY A 161 -11.86 -45.43 -38.85
CA GLY A 161 -12.09 -44.03 -39.17
C GLY A 161 -13.38 -43.47 -38.58
N ALA A 162 -13.99 -44.12 -37.59
CA ALA A 162 -15.18 -43.56 -36.93
C ALA A 162 -14.81 -42.39 -36.01
N ARG A 163 -15.56 -41.29 -36.02
CA ARG A 163 -15.31 -40.10 -35.18
C ARG A 163 -16.29 -40.08 -34.03
N PHE A 164 -15.78 -40.18 -32.80
CA PHE A 164 -16.58 -40.07 -31.59
C PHE A 164 -16.43 -38.67 -31.02
N LYS A 165 -17.54 -37.96 -30.87
CA LYS A 165 -17.64 -36.60 -30.33
C LYS A 165 -17.98 -36.66 -28.86
N ARG A 166 -17.12 -36.09 -28.02
CA ARG A 166 -17.43 -35.96 -26.59
C ARG A 166 -18.60 -35.00 -26.39
N ILE A 167 -19.53 -35.41 -25.54
CA ILE A 167 -20.59 -34.53 -25.04
C ILE A 167 -19.96 -33.64 -23.97
N VAL A 168 -19.90 -32.34 -24.24
CA VAL A 168 -19.35 -31.33 -23.33
C VAL A 168 -20.50 -30.66 -22.59
N GLU A 169 -20.46 -30.72 -21.26
CA GLU A 169 -21.43 -30.06 -20.38
C GLU A 169 -20.93 -28.66 -20.01
N ASP A 170 -21.81 -27.67 -20.05
CA ASP A 170 -21.59 -26.29 -19.58
C ASP A 170 -20.33 -25.58 -20.13
N GLY A 171 -19.84 -25.97 -21.32
CA GLY A 171 -18.65 -25.37 -21.93
C GLY A 171 -17.36 -25.57 -21.13
N ARG A 172 -17.30 -26.63 -20.30
CA ARG A 172 -16.12 -27.02 -19.53
C ARG A 172 -15.38 -28.19 -20.17
N TYR A 173 -14.12 -27.95 -20.45
CA TYR A 173 -13.23 -28.86 -21.15
C TYR A 173 -12.18 -29.37 -20.16
N ASN A 174 -12.38 -30.59 -19.65
CA ASN A 174 -11.46 -31.16 -18.66
C ASN A 174 -10.10 -31.45 -19.30
N VAL A 175 -9.03 -30.89 -18.73
CA VAL A 175 -7.66 -31.03 -19.25
C VAL A 175 -7.20 -32.49 -19.30
N ARG A 176 -7.73 -33.35 -18.43
CA ARG A 176 -7.42 -34.78 -18.41
C ARG A 176 -7.98 -35.53 -19.62
N TRP A 177 -9.04 -35.03 -20.25
CA TRP A 177 -9.56 -35.59 -21.50
C TRP A 177 -8.50 -35.55 -22.61
N PHE A 178 -7.62 -34.55 -22.60
CA PHE A 178 -6.55 -34.39 -23.57
C PHE A 178 -5.28 -35.17 -23.22
N GLY A 179 -5.25 -35.84 -22.06
CA GLY A 179 -4.15 -36.71 -21.65
C GLY A 179 -3.38 -36.25 -20.41
N ALA A 180 -3.68 -35.06 -19.86
CA ALA A 180 -3.01 -34.58 -18.66
C ALA A 180 -3.29 -35.51 -17.49
N LYS A 181 -2.27 -35.84 -16.71
CA LYS A 181 -2.38 -36.79 -15.59
C LYS A 181 -2.72 -36.08 -14.30
N GLY A 182 -2.01 -34.99 -13.97
CA GLY A 182 -2.14 -34.35 -12.66
C GLY A 182 -1.75 -35.29 -11.52
N ASP A 183 -0.80 -36.19 -11.75
CA ASP A 183 -0.34 -37.25 -10.84
C ASP A 183 0.86 -36.84 -9.98
N GLY A 184 1.40 -35.64 -10.18
CA GLY A 184 2.57 -35.12 -9.49
C GLY A 184 3.91 -35.60 -10.04
N VAL A 185 3.93 -36.34 -11.16
CA VAL A 185 5.15 -36.91 -11.75
C VAL A 185 5.24 -36.63 -13.26
N THR A 186 4.14 -36.80 -13.98
CA THR A 186 4.07 -36.62 -15.44
C THR A 186 4.13 -35.13 -15.80
N ASP A 187 4.99 -34.76 -16.75
CA ASP A 187 5.01 -33.40 -17.30
C ASP A 187 3.80 -33.17 -18.21
N ASP A 188 2.86 -32.37 -17.71
CA ASP A 188 1.57 -32.10 -18.33
C ASP A 188 1.58 -30.82 -19.20
N LEU A 189 2.71 -30.10 -19.29
CA LEU A 189 2.77 -28.76 -19.93
C LEU A 189 2.21 -28.75 -21.35
N ASP A 190 2.71 -29.63 -22.23
CA ASP A 190 2.33 -29.62 -23.65
C ASP A 190 0.87 -30.08 -23.85
N VAL A 191 0.38 -30.96 -22.97
CA VAL A 191 -1.01 -31.43 -23.01
C VAL A 191 -1.98 -30.34 -22.55
N ILE A 192 -1.60 -29.57 -21.52
CA ILE A 192 -2.37 -28.39 -21.09
C ILE A 192 -2.44 -27.37 -22.24
N GLN A 193 -1.33 -27.14 -22.94
CA GLN A 193 -1.32 -26.24 -24.10
C GLN A 193 -2.25 -26.74 -25.22
N ALA A 194 -2.21 -28.04 -25.54
CA ALA A 194 -3.08 -28.63 -26.55
C ALA A 194 -4.57 -28.48 -26.21
N ALA A 195 -4.95 -28.66 -24.93
CA ALA A 195 -6.32 -28.42 -24.48
C ALA A 195 -6.75 -26.97 -24.71
N ILE A 196 -5.89 -26.00 -24.37
CA ILE A 196 -6.15 -24.56 -24.60
C ILE A 196 -6.33 -24.27 -26.09
N ASP A 197 -5.47 -24.81 -26.95
CA ASP A 197 -5.52 -24.57 -28.39
C ASP A 197 -6.79 -25.16 -29.02
N VAL A 198 -7.25 -26.34 -28.59
CA VAL A 198 -8.52 -26.92 -29.03
C VAL A 198 -9.71 -26.06 -28.61
N VAL A 199 -9.75 -25.62 -27.35
CA VAL A 199 -10.86 -24.76 -26.85
C VAL A 199 -10.86 -23.41 -27.56
N TYR A 200 -9.69 -22.84 -27.83
CA TYR A 200 -9.57 -21.63 -28.62
C TYR A 200 -10.11 -21.82 -30.05
N ALA A 201 -9.80 -22.94 -30.70
CA ALA A 201 -10.29 -23.25 -32.05
C ALA A 201 -11.82 -23.41 -32.11
N LEU A 202 -12.47 -23.74 -30.99
CA LEU A 202 -13.94 -23.78 -30.86
C LEU A 202 -14.58 -22.40 -30.61
N GLY A 203 -13.77 -21.33 -30.54
CA GLY A 203 -14.22 -19.97 -30.27
C GLY A 203 -14.15 -19.56 -28.80
N GLY A 204 -13.66 -20.43 -27.91
CA GLY A 204 -13.51 -20.16 -26.48
C GLY A 204 -14.23 -21.17 -25.59
N GLY A 205 -14.15 -20.95 -24.27
CA GLY A 205 -14.71 -21.84 -23.25
C GLY A 205 -13.85 -21.91 -22.01
N THR A 206 -14.12 -22.88 -21.12
CA THR A 206 -13.37 -23.05 -19.88
C THR A 206 -12.56 -24.34 -19.91
N VAL A 207 -11.23 -24.25 -19.88
CA VAL A 207 -10.37 -25.40 -19.59
C VAL A 207 -10.41 -25.65 -18.08
N TYR A 208 -10.89 -26.83 -17.70
CA TYR A 208 -11.09 -27.26 -16.32
C TYR A 208 -9.94 -28.16 -15.84
N PHE A 209 -9.42 -27.87 -14.66
CA PHE A 209 -8.36 -28.61 -13.98
C PHE A 209 -8.94 -29.31 -12.75
N PRO A 210 -9.31 -30.60 -12.84
CA PRO A 210 -9.68 -31.40 -11.67
C PRO A 210 -8.58 -31.41 -10.61
N LYS A 211 -8.91 -31.84 -9.37
CA LYS A 211 -7.90 -32.05 -8.33
C LYS A 211 -6.72 -32.90 -8.84
N GLY A 212 -5.51 -32.44 -8.59
CA GLY A 212 -4.27 -33.07 -9.03
C GLY A 212 -3.09 -32.12 -8.99
N THR A 213 -1.90 -32.68 -9.09
CA THR A 213 -0.65 -31.92 -9.25
C THR A 213 -0.15 -32.09 -10.66
N TYR A 214 -0.30 -31.05 -11.46
CA TYR A 214 0.14 -30.98 -12.85
C TYR A 214 1.57 -30.46 -12.88
N ILE A 215 2.53 -31.33 -13.16
CA ILE A 215 3.93 -30.93 -13.29
C ILE A 215 4.08 -30.20 -14.62
N VAL A 216 4.78 -29.07 -14.60
CA VAL A 216 5.13 -28.31 -15.81
C VAL A 216 6.63 -28.08 -15.81
N SER A 217 7.30 -28.28 -16.95
CA SER A 217 8.72 -27.91 -17.09
C SER A 217 8.94 -26.76 -18.09
N PRO A 218 8.56 -25.51 -17.70
CA PRO A 218 8.91 -24.34 -18.50
C PRO A 218 10.43 -24.25 -18.65
N LEU A 219 10.90 -23.69 -19.77
CA LEU A 219 12.31 -23.65 -20.10
C LEU A 219 12.65 -22.35 -20.80
N LEU A 220 13.56 -21.57 -20.19
CA LEU A 220 14.01 -20.29 -20.70
C LEU A 220 12.82 -19.47 -21.24
N GLN A 221 12.92 -18.94 -22.45
CA GLN A 221 11.82 -18.26 -23.17
C GLN A 221 11.09 -19.15 -24.19
N THR A 222 11.56 -20.39 -24.39
CA THR A 222 11.14 -21.26 -25.50
C THR A 222 9.97 -22.18 -25.15
N ARG A 223 9.77 -22.51 -23.86
CA ARG A 223 8.69 -23.40 -23.41
C ARG A 223 7.90 -22.80 -22.26
N ARG A 224 6.58 -22.66 -22.45
CA ARG A 224 5.59 -22.11 -21.51
C ARG A 224 4.17 -22.45 -21.99
N ILE A 225 3.17 -22.25 -21.14
CA ILE A 225 1.77 -22.25 -21.53
C ILE A 225 1.39 -20.85 -22.04
N VAL A 226 0.68 -20.78 -23.17
CA VAL A 226 0.27 -19.56 -23.84
C VAL A 226 -1.24 -19.41 -23.71
N PRO A 227 -1.73 -18.50 -22.85
CA PRO A 227 -3.16 -18.17 -22.78
C PRO A 227 -3.70 -17.68 -24.13
N LYS A 228 -4.97 -17.99 -24.41
CA LYS A 228 -5.65 -17.60 -25.65
C LYS A 228 -6.93 -16.82 -25.33
N SER A 229 -7.28 -15.88 -26.21
CA SER A 229 -8.47 -15.06 -26.02
C SER A 229 -9.75 -15.91 -25.89
N ASN A 230 -10.65 -15.51 -24.99
CA ASN A 230 -11.90 -16.20 -24.68
C ASN A 230 -11.74 -17.63 -24.12
N VAL A 231 -10.52 -18.04 -23.73
CA VAL A 231 -10.28 -19.32 -23.05
C VAL A 231 -10.01 -19.06 -21.56
N HIS A 232 -10.93 -19.50 -20.73
CA HIS A 232 -10.86 -19.39 -19.27
C HIS A 232 -10.18 -20.63 -18.67
N LEU A 233 -9.49 -20.47 -17.55
CA LEU A 233 -8.85 -21.55 -16.80
C LEU A 233 -9.50 -21.64 -15.42
N LEU A 234 -9.97 -22.83 -15.04
CA LEU A 234 -10.68 -23.06 -13.78
C LEU A 234 -10.16 -24.31 -13.07
N GLY A 235 -9.74 -24.16 -11.81
CA GLY A 235 -9.40 -25.28 -10.92
C GLY A 235 -10.31 -25.41 -9.71
N GLU A 236 -10.03 -26.42 -8.88
CA GLU A 236 -10.72 -26.74 -7.62
C GLU A 236 -10.01 -26.14 -6.39
N GLY A 237 -9.53 -24.90 -6.52
CA GLY A 237 -8.79 -24.18 -5.49
C GLY A 237 -7.39 -24.73 -5.28
N THR A 238 -6.99 -24.90 -4.02
CA THR A 238 -5.65 -25.40 -3.65
C THR A 238 -5.39 -26.85 -4.05
N ASN A 239 -6.41 -27.57 -4.51
CA ASN A 239 -6.31 -28.97 -4.94
C ASN A 239 -5.90 -29.14 -6.40
N SER A 240 -5.96 -28.08 -7.22
CA SER A 240 -5.54 -28.08 -8.62
C SER A 240 -4.22 -27.32 -8.74
N VAL A 241 -3.10 -28.05 -8.65
CA VAL A 241 -1.76 -27.48 -8.48
C VAL A 241 -1.02 -27.51 -9.81
N ILE A 242 -0.59 -26.35 -10.30
CA ILE A 242 0.42 -26.21 -11.35
C ILE A 242 1.78 -26.07 -10.66
N LYS A 243 2.63 -27.09 -10.77
CA LYS A 243 3.93 -27.14 -10.06
C LYS A 243 5.09 -27.20 -11.05
N VAL A 244 6.07 -26.33 -10.88
CA VAL A 244 7.32 -26.38 -11.65
C VAL A 244 8.09 -27.66 -11.29
N LYS A 245 8.52 -28.40 -12.31
CA LYS A 245 9.30 -29.64 -12.18
C LYS A 245 10.56 -29.44 -11.34
N ASP A 246 10.93 -30.47 -10.59
CA ASP A 246 12.25 -30.53 -9.93
C ASP A 246 13.36 -30.34 -10.96
N ASP A 247 14.36 -29.53 -10.59
CA ASP A 247 15.48 -29.13 -11.44
C ASP A 247 15.10 -28.72 -12.87
N ALA A 248 13.98 -28.01 -13.03
CA ALA A 248 13.58 -27.41 -14.31
C ALA A 248 14.60 -26.39 -14.84
N GLY A 249 15.48 -25.88 -13.98
CA GLY A 249 16.47 -24.85 -14.30
C GLY A 249 15.86 -23.46 -14.35
N ASP A 250 16.52 -22.57 -15.09
CA ASP A 250 16.04 -21.22 -15.34
C ASP A 250 14.90 -21.24 -16.37
N TYR A 251 13.85 -20.47 -16.09
CA TYR A 251 12.72 -20.28 -16.99
C TYR A 251 12.19 -18.86 -16.90
N TRP A 252 11.46 -18.45 -17.93
CA TRP A 252 10.86 -17.12 -17.95
C TRP A 252 9.50 -17.11 -17.24
N THR A 253 8.54 -17.91 -17.70
CA THR A 253 7.19 -17.92 -17.14
C THR A 253 6.47 -19.25 -17.28
N ILE A 254 5.54 -19.56 -16.38
CA ILE A 254 4.64 -20.72 -16.50
C ILE A 254 3.56 -20.41 -17.55
N PHE A 255 2.79 -19.34 -17.36
CA PHE A 255 1.78 -18.85 -18.31
C PHE A 255 2.18 -17.49 -18.85
N GLY A 256 2.39 -17.33 -20.16
CA GLY A 256 2.70 -16.00 -20.65
C GLY A 256 2.63 -15.74 -22.14
N ASN A 257 2.59 -14.45 -22.45
CA ASN A 257 2.46 -13.88 -23.78
C ASN A 257 3.41 -12.71 -23.96
N PHE A 258 4.22 -12.71 -25.03
CA PHE A 258 5.12 -11.61 -25.32
C PHE A 258 4.38 -10.39 -25.88
N GLN A 259 4.99 -9.21 -25.82
CA GLN A 259 4.38 -7.99 -26.33
C GLN A 259 4.15 -8.03 -27.85
N THR A 260 5.03 -8.70 -28.59
CA THR A 260 4.96 -8.84 -30.06
C THR A 260 3.92 -9.85 -30.54
N TRP A 261 3.27 -10.55 -29.61
CA TRP A 261 2.31 -11.59 -29.92
C TRP A 261 0.88 -11.02 -29.97
N PRO A 262 -0.08 -11.78 -30.56
CA PRO A 262 -1.48 -11.39 -30.56
C PRO A 262 -1.97 -11.04 -29.16
N LYS A 263 -2.84 -10.03 -29.08
CA LYS A 263 -3.46 -9.61 -27.83
C LYS A 263 -4.26 -10.78 -27.24
N VAL A 264 -4.07 -11.03 -25.94
CA VAL A 264 -4.89 -11.97 -25.17
C VAL A 264 -6.04 -11.19 -24.54
N SER A 265 -7.27 -11.56 -24.87
CA SER A 265 -8.47 -10.83 -24.44
C SER A 265 -9.50 -11.73 -23.79
N ASN A 266 -10.19 -11.22 -22.77
CA ASN A 266 -11.32 -11.90 -22.11
C ASN A 266 -10.91 -13.27 -21.52
N VAL A 267 -9.93 -13.26 -20.62
CA VAL A 267 -9.42 -14.48 -19.97
C VAL A 267 -9.60 -14.36 -18.47
N SER A 268 -10.11 -15.41 -17.84
CA SER A 268 -10.12 -15.55 -16.38
C SER A 268 -9.31 -16.77 -15.97
N ILE A 269 -8.45 -16.63 -14.96
CA ILE A 269 -7.70 -17.71 -14.33
C ILE A 269 -8.18 -17.81 -12.89
N ARG A 270 -8.84 -18.93 -12.54
CA ARG A 270 -9.57 -19.05 -11.27
C ARG A 270 -9.30 -20.37 -10.55
N GLY A 271 -9.20 -20.32 -9.23
CA GLY A 271 -9.17 -21.52 -8.40
C GLY A 271 -7.97 -22.44 -8.68
N LEU A 272 -6.82 -21.91 -9.09
CA LEU A 272 -5.59 -22.68 -9.29
C LEU A 272 -4.58 -22.39 -8.19
N LYS A 273 -3.78 -23.40 -7.84
CA LYS A 273 -2.56 -23.22 -7.07
C LYS A 273 -1.34 -23.21 -8.00
N PHE A 274 -0.46 -22.24 -7.84
CA PHE A 274 0.84 -22.15 -8.51
C PHE A 274 1.96 -22.41 -7.49
N ASP A 275 2.84 -23.36 -7.80
CA ASP A 275 4.02 -23.70 -7.00
C ASP A 275 5.27 -23.58 -7.90
N GLN A 276 6.07 -22.53 -7.69
CA GLN A 276 7.32 -22.32 -8.43
C GLN A 276 8.45 -23.26 -7.99
N ASN A 277 8.21 -24.07 -6.96
CA ASN A 277 9.09 -25.11 -6.46
C ASN A 277 10.53 -24.65 -6.14
N PRO A 278 10.76 -23.53 -5.43
CA PRO A 278 12.11 -23.02 -5.15
C PRO A 278 13.00 -24.01 -4.39
N GLY A 279 12.41 -24.90 -3.58
CA GLY A 279 13.14 -25.93 -2.85
C GLY A 279 13.57 -27.13 -3.72
N GLY A 280 12.77 -27.49 -4.74
CA GLY A 280 13.02 -28.64 -5.62
C GLY A 280 13.69 -28.26 -6.96
N ASN A 281 13.55 -27.01 -7.41
CA ASN A 281 14.26 -26.51 -8.59
C ASN A 281 15.65 -25.99 -8.22
N THR A 282 16.52 -26.90 -7.77
CA THR A 282 17.84 -26.55 -7.18
C THR A 282 18.83 -25.96 -8.19
N THR A 283 18.56 -26.17 -9.47
CA THR A 283 19.33 -25.68 -10.61
C THR A 283 18.97 -24.26 -11.07
N CYS A 284 17.90 -23.65 -10.55
CA CYS A 284 17.56 -22.26 -10.90
C CYS A 284 18.48 -21.25 -10.21
N ASN A 285 18.68 -20.09 -10.85
CA ASN A 285 19.53 -19.02 -10.35
C ASN A 285 19.01 -17.63 -10.73
N ILE A 286 18.27 -16.99 -9.82
CA ILE A 286 17.73 -15.63 -10.02
C ILE A 286 18.80 -14.60 -9.67
N ASP A 287 19.48 -14.05 -10.67
CA ASP A 287 20.54 -13.06 -10.48
C ASP A 287 20.50 -11.97 -11.56
N HIS A 288 20.05 -10.78 -11.17
CA HIS A 288 19.92 -9.61 -12.06
C HIS A 288 21.25 -9.04 -12.59
N ARG A 289 22.41 -9.53 -12.10
CA ARG A 289 23.74 -9.15 -12.60
C ARG A 289 24.08 -9.92 -13.88
N ARG A 290 23.32 -10.97 -14.19
CA ARG A 290 23.45 -11.72 -15.44
C ARG A 290 22.92 -10.89 -16.61
N THR A 291 23.53 -11.09 -17.77
CA THR A 291 23.16 -10.41 -19.02
C THR A 291 22.12 -11.16 -19.83
N ASP A 292 21.94 -12.47 -19.57
CA ASP A 292 20.83 -13.23 -20.12
C ASP A 292 19.53 -12.87 -19.39
N TYR A 293 18.37 -12.86 -20.05
CA TYR A 293 17.10 -12.47 -19.42
C TYR A 293 16.43 -13.60 -18.62
N TYR A 294 17.05 -14.79 -18.56
CA TYR A 294 16.44 -16.02 -18.04
C TYR A 294 16.39 -16.09 -16.52
N TRP A 295 17.06 -15.17 -15.83
CA TRP A 295 16.94 -15.03 -14.38
C TRP A 295 15.57 -14.49 -13.94
N THR A 296 14.78 -13.90 -14.85
CA THR A 296 13.42 -13.44 -14.55
C THR A 296 12.44 -14.60 -14.58
N GLN A 297 11.91 -15.02 -13.42
CA GLN A 297 10.91 -16.09 -13.31
C GLN A 297 9.54 -15.52 -12.93
N PHE A 298 8.48 -15.99 -13.59
CA PHE A 298 7.09 -15.55 -13.37
C PHE A 298 6.08 -16.72 -13.33
N CYS A 299 4.98 -16.60 -12.59
CA CYS A 299 3.86 -17.54 -12.74
C CYS A 299 2.98 -17.15 -13.93
N ILE A 300 2.58 -15.88 -14.01
CA ILE A 300 1.72 -15.35 -15.06
C ILE A 300 2.36 -14.06 -15.59
N SER A 301 2.57 -13.97 -16.90
CA SER A 301 3.25 -12.83 -17.53
C SER A 301 2.63 -12.45 -18.89
N LEU A 302 1.84 -11.38 -18.92
CA LEU A 302 1.16 -10.89 -20.13
C LEU A 302 1.60 -9.45 -20.47
N PHE A 303 2.04 -9.24 -21.71
CA PHE A 303 2.52 -7.93 -22.20
C PHE A 303 1.69 -7.37 -23.35
N ASN A 304 0.62 -8.04 -23.76
CA ASN A 304 -0.38 -7.50 -24.68
C ASN A 304 -1.72 -8.13 -24.33
N TYR A 305 -2.54 -7.41 -23.55
CA TYR A 305 -3.75 -7.97 -22.97
C TYR A 305 -4.89 -6.96 -22.86
N GLU A 306 -6.10 -7.51 -22.69
CA GLU A 306 -7.29 -6.73 -22.38
C GLU A 306 -8.31 -7.60 -21.64
N ASN A 307 -8.93 -7.08 -20.58
CA ASN A 307 -9.96 -7.81 -19.82
C ASN A 307 -9.44 -9.16 -19.27
N ILE A 308 -8.51 -9.08 -18.31
CA ILE A 308 -7.89 -10.23 -17.64
C ILE A 308 -8.35 -10.27 -16.18
N ALA A 309 -8.82 -11.43 -15.73
CA ALA A 309 -9.16 -11.67 -14.33
C ALA A 309 -8.33 -12.82 -13.74
N ILE A 310 -7.68 -12.59 -12.61
CA ILE A 310 -6.98 -13.62 -11.82
C ILE A 310 -7.62 -13.64 -10.44
N GLU A 311 -8.40 -14.67 -10.16
CA GLU A 311 -9.27 -14.70 -8.98
C GLU A 311 -9.15 -16.01 -8.21
N ASP A 312 -9.29 -15.94 -6.89
CA ASP A 312 -9.37 -17.15 -6.04
C ASP A 312 -8.16 -18.09 -6.21
N CYS A 313 -6.99 -17.54 -6.59
CA CYS A 313 -5.78 -18.30 -6.86
C CYS A 313 -4.82 -18.28 -5.66
N THR A 314 -4.05 -19.35 -5.52
CA THR A 314 -3.01 -19.49 -4.48
C THR A 314 -1.64 -19.58 -5.14
N PHE A 315 -0.73 -18.69 -4.79
CA PHE A 315 0.64 -18.64 -5.28
C PHE A 315 1.57 -19.04 -4.13
N ASP A 316 1.90 -20.33 -4.03
CA ASP A 316 2.53 -20.90 -2.85
C ASP A 316 3.30 -22.21 -3.13
N PRO A 317 4.63 -22.22 -2.94
CA PRO A 317 5.52 -21.06 -2.84
C PRO A 317 5.78 -20.36 -4.18
N ILE A 318 6.08 -19.07 -4.09
CA ILE A 318 6.63 -18.27 -5.19
C ILE A 318 8.00 -17.73 -4.82
N CYS A 319 8.83 -17.52 -5.83
CA CYS A 319 10.23 -17.09 -5.66
C CYS A 319 10.74 -16.22 -6.81
N GLY A 320 9.92 -16.03 -7.85
CA GLY A 320 10.31 -15.31 -9.05
C GLY A 320 10.62 -13.84 -8.81
N TRP A 321 11.16 -13.19 -9.84
CA TRP A 321 11.31 -11.74 -9.86
C TRP A 321 9.93 -11.11 -9.65
N ASN A 322 8.94 -11.45 -10.48
CA ASN A 322 7.55 -11.14 -10.15
C ASN A 322 6.70 -12.40 -10.18
N THR A 323 5.50 -12.38 -9.60
CA THR A 323 4.61 -13.56 -9.69
C THR A 323 3.55 -13.38 -10.76
N VAL A 324 2.76 -12.32 -10.66
CA VAL A 324 1.78 -11.91 -11.67
C VAL A 324 2.26 -10.61 -12.31
N VAL A 325 2.54 -10.64 -13.61
CA VAL A 325 3.01 -9.50 -14.40
C VAL A 325 2.02 -9.22 -15.52
N LEU A 326 1.36 -8.07 -15.43
CA LEU A 326 0.46 -7.57 -16.46
C LEU A 326 1.00 -6.22 -16.91
N ASN A 327 2.00 -6.23 -17.79
CA ASN A 327 2.83 -5.07 -18.07
C ASN A 327 2.77 -4.62 -19.53
N ASN A 328 1.93 -3.63 -19.80
CA ASN A 328 1.99 -2.81 -21.00
C ASN A 328 1.07 -1.59 -20.83
N ALA A 329 1.64 -0.38 -20.93
CA ALA A 329 0.92 0.88 -20.77
C ALA A 329 -0.27 1.06 -21.74
N ALA A 330 -0.32 0.31 -22.85
CA ALA A 330 -1.45 0.27 -23.80
C ALA A 330 -2.52 -0.79 -23.47
N SER A 331 -2.26 -1.72 -22.54
CA SER A 331 -3.21 -2.75 -22.09
C SER A 331 -4.21 -2.21 -21.06
N ARG A 332 -5.36 -2.87 -20.93
CA ARG A 332 -6.52 -2.34 -20.20
C ARG A 332 -7.25 -3.43 -19.43
N ASN A 333 -7.91 -3.04 -18.34
CA ASN A 333 -8.87 -3.85 -17.59
C ASN A 333 -8.26 -5.15 -17.08
N ALA A 334 -7.55 -5.08 -15.95
CA ALA A 334 -7.02 -6.25 -15.31
C ALA A 334 -7.35 -6.29 -13.81
N ILE A 335 -7.69 -7.46 -13.32
CA ILE A 335 -8.14 -7.69 -11.95
C ILE A 335 -7.29 -8.82 -11.35
N VAL A 336 -6.75 -8.58 -10.15
CA VAL A 336 -6.20 -9.60 -9.26
C VAL A 336 -6.99 -9.55 -7.95
N ASN A 337 -7.88 -10.51 -7.74
CA ASN A 337 -8.84 -10.46 -6.63
C ASN A 337 -8.85 -11.75 -5.80
N ASN A 338 -8.89 -11.61 -4.48
CA ASN A 338 -9.00 -12.74 -3.55
C ASN A 338 -7.90 -13.80 -3.74
N CYS A 339 -6.68 -13.38 -4.05
CA CYS A 339 -5.53 -14.26 -4.24
C CYS A 339 -4.62 -14.29 -3.01
N THR A 340 -3.91 -15.39 -2.79
CA THR A 340 -2.90 -15.52 -1.71
C THR A 340 -1.52 -15.75 -2.29
N PHE A 341 -0.51 -15.07 -1.74
CA PHE A 341 0.88 -15.10 -2.19
C PHE A 341 1.81 -15.41 -1.01
N ARG A 342 2.61 -16.48 -1.12
CA ARG A 342 3.65 -16.82 -0.15
C ARG A 342 5.02 -16.84 -0.81
N PHE A 343 5.83 -15.84 -0.50
CA PHE A 343 7.18 -15.71 -1.03
C PHE A 343 8.20 -16.50 -0.22
N ILE A 344 9.06 -17.22 -0.95
CA ILE A 344 10.29 -17.83 -0.47
C ILE A 344 11.40 -17.37 -1.41
N HIS A 345 12.49 -16.86 -0.85
CA HIS A 345 13.65 -16.43 -1.62
C HIS A 345 14.29 -17.62 -2.35
N ALA A 346 14.35 -17.55 -3.68
CA ALA A 346 15.09 -18.53 -4.50
C ALA A 346 16.60 -18.30 -4.43
N ARG A 347 17.36 -19.35 -4.77
CA ARG A 347 18.80 -19.27 -4.99
C ARG A 347 19.15 -18.17 -6.00
N GLY A 348 20.17 -17.36 -5.66
CA GLY A 348 20.75 -16.37 -6.56
C GLY A 348 21.21 -15.11 -5.84
N TYR A 349 20.98 -13.95 -6.46
CA TYR A 349 21.33 -12.66 -5.87
C TYR A 349 20.37 -12.30 -4.73
N ASP A 350 20.92 -11.82 -3.62
CA ASP A 350 20.12 -11.54 -2.42
C ASP A 350 19.15 -10.36 -2.53
N GLY A 351 19.39 -9.43 -3.46
CA GLY A 351 18.67 -8.15 -3.54
C GLY A 351 17.87 -7.95 -4.83
N TYR A 352 17.37 -9.03 -5.43
CA TYR A 352 16.55 -8.89 -6.63
C TYR A 352 15.21 -8.23 -6.29
N ASP A 353 14.77 -7.30 -7.14
CA ASP A 353 13.66 -6.39 -6.89
C ASP A 353 12.33 -7.08 -7.22
N ASN A 354 11.84 -7.88 -6.27
CA ASN A 354 10.71 -8.75 -6.54
C ASN A 354 9.34 -8.11 -6.28
N SER A 355 8.35 -8.39 -7.12
CA SER A 355 6.96 -7.95 -6.93
C SER A 355 5.94 -9.08 -7.06
N ALA A 356 5.13 -9.35 -6.04
CA ALA A 356 4.12 -10.41 -6.16
C ALA A 356 3.08 -10.08 -7.25
N VAL A 357 2.58 -8.85 -7.29
CA VAL A 357 1.72 -8.35 -8.36
C VAL A 357 2.34 -7.09 -8.97
N TYR A 358 2.58 -7.12 -10.28
CA TYR A 358 3.08 -5.98 -11.05
C TYR A 358 2.13 -5.67 -12.20
N MET A 359 1.63 -4.45 -12.23
CA MET A 359 0.64 -4.02 -13.22
C MET A 359 1.00 -2.68 -13.84
N ASN A 360 1.03 -2.62 -15.16
CA ASN A 360 1.18 -1.40 -15.96
C ASN A 360 0.23 -1.46 -17.15
N GLY A 361 -0.61 -0.45 -17.31
CA GLY A 361 -1.84 -0.49 -18.13
C GLY A 361 -2.96 0.26 -17.40
N TRP A 362 -4.16 0.40 -17.97
CA TRP A 362 -5.22 1.20 -17.33
C TRP A 362 -6.38 0.36 -16.78
N SER A 363 -7.09 0.89 -15.79
CA SER A 363 -8.26 0.23 -15.16
C SER A 363 -7.84 -1.05 -14.45
N HIS A 364 -6.88 -0.93 -13.54
CA HIS A 364 -6.33 -2.05 -12.78
C HIS A 364 -6.91 -2.13 -11.39
N VAL A 365 -7.17 -3.35 -10.93
CA VAL A 365 -7.77 -3.60 -9.63
C VAL A 365 -7.00 -4.72 -8.93
N VAL A 366 -6.45 -4.43 -7.75
CA VAL A 366 -5.85 -5.44 -6.86
C VAL A 366 -6.59 -5.41 -5.53
N THR A 367 -7.39 -6.44 -5.26
CA THR A 367 -8.30 -6.42 -4.11
C THR A 367 -8.34 -7.69 -3.31
N ASN A 368 -8.53 -7.56 -1.99
CA ASN A 368 -8.74 -8.69 -1.08
C ASN A 368 -7.64 -9.76 -1.12
N CYS A 369 -6.44 -9.40 -1.57
CA CYS A 369 -5.32 -10.32 -1.66
C CYS A 369 -4.54 -10.39 -0.34
N ARG A 370 -3.89 -11.52 -0.10
CA ARG A 370 -3.01 -11.76 1.06
C ARG A 370 -1.59 -12.03 0.60
N PHE A 371 -0.63 -11.30 1.14
CA PHE A 371 0.79 -11.43 0.82
C PHE A 371 1.58 -11.73 2.08
N TYR A 372 2.41 -12.77 2.04
CA TYR A 372 3.24 -13.18 3.17
C TYR A 372 4.66 -13.52 2.75
N ALA A 373 5.62 -12.99 3.49
CA ALA A 373 7.02 -13.39 3.44
C ALA A 373 7.54 -13.53 4.88
N ALA A 374 8.22 -14.64 5.18
CA ALA A 374 8.81 -14.82 6.51
C ALA A 374 9.98 -13.83 6.73
N PRO A 375 10.31 -13.47 7.98
CA PRO A 375 11.49 -12.67 8.27
C PRO A 375 12.76 -13.29 7.65
N GLY A 376 13.54 -12.48 6.95
CA GLY A 376 14.76 -12.92 6.28
C GLY A 376 14.60 -13.38 4.83
N GLU A 377 13.36 -13.53 4.34
CA GLU A 377 13.08 -13.88 2.93
C GLU A 377 13.34 -12.72 1.95
N LYS A 378 13.63 -11.51 2.46
CA LYS A 378 14.02 -10.32 1.66
C LYS A 378 13.01 -9.93 0.57
N ALA A 379 11.73 -10.28 0.72
CA ALA A 379 10.69 -9.90 -0.23
C ALA A 379 10.57 -8.36 -0.34
N MET A 380 10.61 -7.83 -1.56
CA MET A 380 10.63 -6.40 -1.85
C MET A 380 9.20 -5.84 -1.94
N GLY A 381 8.55 -5.86 -3.11
CA GLY A 381 7.20 -5.34 -3.33
C GLY A 381 6.09 -6.40 -3.23
N ALA A 382 5.02 -6.12 -2.51
CA ALA A 382 3.80 -6.93 -2.61
C ALA A 382 3.02 -6.55 -3.88
N ILE A 383 2.76 -5.26 -4.07
CA ILE A 383 1.97 -4.75 -5.21
C ILE A 383 2.69 -3.56 -5.85
N GLU A 384 2.79 -3.57 -7.17
CA GLU A 384 3.19 -2.41 -7.96
C GLU A 384 2.11 -2.11 -9.00
N THR A 385 1.62 -0.87 -8.98
CA THR A 385 0.69 -0.38 -9.99
C THR A 385 1.21 0.91 -10.61
N HIS A 386 1.31 0.87 -11.93
CA HIS A 386 1.66 2.01 -12.75
C HIS A 386 0.39 2.57 -13.39
N SER A 387 0.50 3.77 -13.98
CA SER A 387 -0.41 4.44 -14.94
C SER A 387 -1.90 4.13 -14.98
N GLY A 388 -2.68 5.15 -15.30
CA GLY A 388 -4.10 4.97 -15.53
C GLY A 388 -4.87 4.82 -14.23
N LYS A 389 -6.17 4.54 -14.37
CA LYS A 389 -7.09 4.38 -13.25
C LYS A 389 -6.79 3.08 -12.52
N SER A 390 -6.23 3.14 -11.31
CA SER A 390 -5.87 1.94 -10.54
C SER A 390 -6.45 1.96 -9.14
N VAL A 391 -6.94 0.81 -8.67
CA VAL A 391 -7.51 0.62 -7.34
C VAL A 391 -6.77 -0.51 -6.64
N VAL A 392 -6.19 -0.21 -5.49
CA VAL A 392 -5.56 -1.18 -4.60
C VAL A 392 -6.29 -1.13 -3.26
N SER A 393 -7.14 -2.11 -2.96
CA SER A 393 -7.97 -2.05 -1.74
C SER A 393 -8.24 -3.35 -1.01
N GLY A 394 -8.35 -3.28 0.32
CA GLY A 394 -8.69 -4.44 1.16
C GLY A 394 -7.62 -5.53 1.20
N ASN A 395 -6.38 -5.22 0.79
CA ASN A 395 -5.28 -6.19 0.79
C ASN A 395 -4.60 -6.24 2.16
N VAL A 396 -3.99 -7.39 2.47
CA VAL A 396 -3.16 -7.58 3.66
C VAL A 396 -1.78 -8.05 3.22
N SER A 397 -0.74 -7.34 3.61
CA SER A 397 0.65 -7.73 3.34
C SER A 397 1.46 -7.76 4.62
N ASP A 398 2.13 -8.89 4.86
CA ASP A 398 3.00 -9.10 6.01
C ASP A 398 4.39 -9.56 5.57
N GLY A 399 5.41 -8.81 5.98
CA GLY A 399 6.83 -9.17 5.80
C GLY A 399 7.49 -8.71 4.49
N TYR A 400 6.71 -8.20 3.53
CA TYR A 400 7.26 -7.48 2.37
C TYR A 400 7.82 -6.12 2.80
N VAL A 401 8.96 -5.74 2.22
CA VAL A 401 9.61 -4.44 2.47
C VAL A 401 8.71 -3.29 2.04
N THR A 402 8.11 -3.40 0.85
CA THR A 402 7.21 -2.46 0.21
C THR A 402 5.80 -3.05 0.12
N GLY A 403 4.82 -2.40 0.74
CA GLY A 403 3.42 -2.81 0.64
C GLY A 403 2.84 -2.54 -0.76
N VAL A 404 2.82 -1.27 -1.16
CA VAL A 404 2.37 -0.84 -2.49
C VAL A 404 3.34 0.20 -3.05
N HIS A 405 3.76 -0.01 -4.30
CA HIS A 405 4.42 1.00 -5.11
C HIS A 405 3.43 1.55 -6.13
N ILE A 406 3.19 2.86 -6.11
CA ILE A 406 2.39 3.55 -7.12
C ILE A 406 3.27 4.48 -7.95
N GLN A 407 3.12 4.38 -9.27
CA GLN A 407 4.03 5.04 -10.19
C GLN A 407 3.32 5.61 -11.43
N SER A 408 3.71 6.79 -11.89
CA SER A 408 3.30 7.26 -13.22
C SER A 408 4.04 6.49 -14.33
N SER A 409 3.58 6.53 -15.57
CA SER A 409 4.32 6.00 -16.74
C SER A 409 4.20 6.94 -17.92
N GLU A 410 4.78 6.54 -19.05
CA GLU A 410 4.75 7.25 -20.33
C GLU A 410 3.34 7.59 -20.82
N THR A 411 2.32 6.89 -20.34
CA THR A 411 0.92 7.11 -20.75
C THR A 411 0.08 7.78 -19.66
N SER A 412 0.65 8.10 -18.49
CA SER A 412 -0.11 8.65 -17.37
C SER A 412 -0.90 9.90 -17.73
N GLY A 413 -0.27 10.85 -18.45
CA GLY A 413 -0.89 12.13 -18.78
C GLY A 413 -1.62 12.74 -17.60
N ASP A 414 -2.87 13.16 -17.81
CA ASP A 414 -3.79 13.61 -16.76
C ASP A 414 -4.64 12.49 -16.15
N GLY A 415 -4.53 11.25 -16.64
CA GLY A 415 -5.37 10.11 -16.26
C GLY A 415 -4.73 9.13 -15.27
N ALA A 416 -3.74 9.57 -14.49
CA ALA A 416 -2.99 8.75 -13.53
C ALA A 416 -3.71 8.52 -12.20
N ASP A 417 -5.04 8.36 -12.23
CA ASP A 417 -5.87 8.35 -11.03
C ASP A 417 -5.64 7.05 -10.23
N ILE A 418 -4.98 7.11 -9.07
CA ILE A 418 -4.69 5.92 -8.27
C ILE A 418 -5.33 6.02 -6.89
N THR A 419 -6.08 5.01 -6.50
CA THR A 419 -6.67 4.88 -5.16
C THR A 419 -6.05 3.71 -4.41
N VAL A 420 -5.50 3.98 -3.24
CA VAL A 420 -5.00 2.95 -2.31
C VAL A 420 -5.81 3.05 -1.01
N SER A 421 -6.72 2.11 -0.76
CA SER A 421 -7.68 2.24 0.34
C SER A 421 -7.93 0.98 1.17
N GLY A 422 -8.06 1.14 2.49
CA GLY A 422 -8.47 0.03 3.37
C GLY A 422 -7.50 -1.16 3.41
N ASN A 423 -6.22 -0.95 3.08
CA ASN A 423 -5.22 -2.02 3.12
C ASN A 423 -4.52 -2.09 4.49
N THR A 424 -3.98 -3.26 4.83
CA THR A 424 -3.17 -3.47 6.03
C THR A 424 -1.76 -3.92 5.65
N PHE A 425 -0.75 -3.16 6.08
CA PHE A 425 0.66 -3.47 5.84
C PHE A 425 1.36 -3.66 7.19
N THR A 426 1.87 -4.85 7.46
CA THR A 426 2.65 -5.16 8.67
C THR A 426 4.06 -5.53 8.32
N ASN A 427 4.97 -5.22 9.23
CA ASN A 427 6.38 -5.62 9.13
C ASN A 427 7.11 -5.05 7.90
N ALA A 428 6.54 -3.99 7.31
CA ALA A 428 7.08 -3.26 6.17
C ALA A 428 8.14 -2.24 6.60
N VAL A 429 8.88 -1.72 5.63
CA VAL A 429 9.79 -0.57 5.81
C VAL A 429 9.31 0.61 4.97
N HIS A 430 8.78 0.31 3.79
CA HIS A 430 8.06 1.22 2.92
C HIS A 430 6.61 0.72 2.85
N ALA A 431 5.62 1.43 3.40
CA ALA A 431 4.24 0.93 3.29
C ALA A 431 3.64 1.28 1.93
N ILE A 432 3.48 2.57 1.64
CA ILE A 432 2.95 3.04 0.36
C ILE A 432 3.92 4.05 -0.23
N GLN A 433 4.54 3.70 -1.34
CA GLN A 433 5.60 4.48 -1.99
C GLN A 433 5.10 5.11 -3.29
N PHE A 434 5.46 6.38 -3.51
CA PHE A 434 5.11 7.13 -4.71
C PHE A 434 6.34 7.35 -5.59
N TRP A 435 6.16 7.22 -6.91
CA TRP A 435 7.23 7.47 -7.87
C TRP A 435 6.76 8.18 -9.16
N PRO A 436 7.36 9.32 -9.54
CA PRO A 436 7.16 9.92 -10.85
C PRO A 436 8.13 9.27 -11.86
N TYR A 437 7.64 8.88 -13.02
CA TYR A 437 8.46 8.30 -14.07
C TYR A 437 8.92 9.36 -15.07
N LYS A 438 10.23 9.54 -15.24
CA LYS A 438 10.83 10.53 -16.16
C LYS A 438 10.15 11.90 -16.02
N GLN A 439 9.64 12.48 -17.12
CA GLN A 439 8.90 13.75 -17.14
C GLN A 439 7.42 13.63 -16.72
N TYR A 440 6.92 12.41 -16.51
CA TYR A 440 5.52 12.15 -16.23
C TYR A 440 5.25 12.29 -14.74
N SER A 441 4.46 13.28 -14.37
CA SER A 441 4.10 13.54 -12.97
C SER A 441 3.14 12.47 -12.44
N LEU A 442 3.25 12.16 -11.15
CA LEU A 442 2.24 11.37 -10.46
C LEU A 442 1.14 12.32 -9.96
N LYS A 443 -0.09 12.10 -10.42
CA LYS A 443 -1.21 13.01 -10.14
C LYS A 443 -2.48 12.27 -9.73
N ASN A 444 -3.41 12.97 -9.07
CA ASN A 444 -4.75 12.48 -8.76
C ASN A 444 -4.74 11.19 -7.91
N VAL A 445 -3.97 11.20 -6.83
CA VAL A 445 -3.82 10.03 -5.96
C VAL A 445 -4.65 10.21 -4.70
N THR A 446 -5.39 9.17 -4.30
CA THR A 446 -6.07 9.08 -3.00
C THR A 446 -5.53 7.89 -2.21
N VAL A 447 -5.01 8.16 -1.01
CA VAL A 447 -4.56 7.14 -0.06
C VAL A 447 -5.37 7.28 1.22
N THR A 448 -6.27 6.33 1.50
CA THR A 448 -7.22 6.49 2.61
C THR A 448 -7.55 5.24 3.40
N GLY A 449 -7.70 5.38 4.73
CA GLY A 449 -8.16 4.29 5.58
C GLY A 449 -7.20 3.09 5.67
N ASN A 450 -5.92 3.25 5.34
CA ASN A 450 -4.94 2.18 5.42
C ASN A 450 -4.35 2.07 6.84
N THR A 451 -4.00 0.85 7.24
CA THR A 451 -3.33 0.57 8.51
C THR A 451 -1.91 0.07 8.24
N VAL A 452 -0.92 0.74 8.83
CA VAL A 452 0.50 0.51 8.58
C VAL A 452 1.24 0.28 9.90
N SER A 453 2.01 -0.80 9.96
CA SER A 453 3.02 -1.06 10.99
C SER A 453 4.39 -1.18 10.34
N LEU A 454 5.28 -0.23 10.61
CA LEU A 454 6.65 -0.22 10.11
C LEU A 454 7.61 -0.90 11.09
N ALA A 455 8.49 -1.72 10.56
CA ALA A 455 9.52 -2.49 11.26
C ALA A 455 10.92 -1.88 11.03
N ASN A 456 11.03 -0.56 11.19
CA ASN A 456 12.22 0.23 10.83
C ASN A 456 13.50 -0.20 11.56
N ALA A 457 13.42 -0.55 12.85
CA ALA A 457 14.60 -0.91 13.61
C ALA A 457 15.00 -2.36 13.34
N ARG A 458 14.06 -3.31 13.42
CA ARG A 458 14.37 -4.73 13.24
C ARG A 458 14.78 -5.12 11.80
N GLN A 459 14.29 -4.40 10.78
CA GLN A 459 14.68 -4.63 9.38
C GLN A 459 16.03 -3.96 9.01
N GLN A 460 16.58 -3.10 9.89
CA GLN A 460 17.90 -2.47 9.76
C GLN A 460 18.15 -1.72 8.43
N ARG A 461 17.10 -1.25 7.74
CA ARG A 461 17.22 -0.48 6.48
C ARG A 461 17.63 0.96 6.76
N SER A 462 18.34 1.58 5.81
CA SER A 462 18.83 2.96 5.92
C SER A 462 17.75 4.04 5.77
N MET A 463 16.57 3.67 5.26
CA MET A 463 15.46 4.58 4.96
C MET A 463 14.13 4.00 5.46
N MET A 464 13.09 4.84 5.58
CA MET A 464 11.77 4.45 6.06
C MET A 464 10.68 5.35 5.46
N VAL A 465 9.65 4.75 4.87
CA VAL A 465 8.54 5.45 4.22
C VAL A 465 7.23 4.87 4.74
N GLY A 466 6.47 5.62 5.54
CA GLY A 466 5.09 5.20 5.82
C GLY A 466 4.23 5.36 4.58
N ILE A 467 3.93 6.59 4.19
CA ILE A 467 3.18 6.91 2.97
C ILE A 467 3.85 8.10 2.29
N GLY A 468 4.30 7.97 1.03
CA GLY A 468 4.84 9.12 0.33
C GLY A 468 5.87 8.84 -0.74
N ALA A 469 6.52 9.91 -1.21
CA ALA A 469 7.50 9.87 -2.30
C ALA A 469 8.81 9.21 -1.86
N PHE A 470 9.23 8.14 -2.55
CA PHE A 470 10.53 7.53 -2.25
C PHE A 470 11.62 8.60 -2.24
N PRO A 471 12.40 8.72 -1.16
CA PRO A 471 13.29 9.86 -0.98
C PRO A 471 14.49 9.84 -1.93
N GLY A 472 15.12 11.00 -2.09
CA GLY A 472 16.40 11.15 -2.79
C GLY A 472 16.33 11.93 -4.11
N ALA A 473 17.48 11.99 -4.79
CA ALA A 473 17.63 12.70 -6.06
C ALA A 473 16.89 11.98 -7.20
N LEU A 474 16.49 12.76 -8.20
CA LEU A 474 16.05 12.25 -9.49
C LEU A 474 17.20 12.34 -10.50
N PRO A 475 17.34 11.36 -11.41
CA PRO A 475 18.23 11.53 -12.55
C PRO A 475 17.86 12.80 -13.35
N PRO A 476 18.80 13.46 -14.04
CA PRO A 476 18.55 14.76 -14.68
C PRO A 476 17.41 14.78 -15.71
N ASP A 477 17.09 13.64 -16.32
CA ASP A 477 15.98 13.45 -17.28
C ASP A 477 14.63 13.15 -16.61
N HIS A 478 14.58 13.07 -15.28
CA HIS A 478 13.37 12.83 -14.51
C HIS A 478 12.86 14.13 -13.86
N THR A 479 11.99 14.83 -14.59
CA THR A 479 11.39 16.11 -14.16
C THR A 479 9.95 15.99 -13.65
N GLY A 480 9.42 14.77 -13.53
CA GLY A 480 8.07 14.52 -13.05
C GLY A 480 7.85 15.00 -11.61
N THR A 481 6.66 15.52 -11.36
CA THR A 481 6.26 16.17 -10.09
C THR A 481 5.20 15.35 -9.36
N PHE A 482 4.82 15.79 -8.16
CA PHE A 482 3.67 15.27 -7.42
C PHE A 482 2.56 16.32 -7.36
N GLU A 483 1.35 15.96 -7.78
CA GLU A 483 0.24 16.91 -7.90
C GLU A 483 -1.10 16.30 -7.48
N ASN A 484 -1.93 17.04 -6.74
CA ASN A 484 -3.30 16.65 -6.42
C ASN A 484 -3.36 15.27 -5.72
N ILE A 485 -2.74 15.18 -4.55
CA ILE A 485 -2.63 13.93 -3.77
C ILE A 485 -3.24 14.13 -2.39
N ALA A 486 -4.19 13.27 -2.04
CA ALA A 486 -4.84 13.24 -0.73
C ALA A 486 -4.42 12.00 0.05
N ILE A 487 -3.90 12.19 1.26
CA ILE A 487 -3.53 11.15 2.22
C ILE A 487 -4.37 11.36 3.47
N THR A 488 -5.44 10.60 3.63
CA THR A 488 -6.46 10.88 4.66
C THR A 488 -6.90 9.68 5.49
N GLY A 489 -7.09 9.86 6.79
CA GLY A 489 -7.66 8.80 7.65
C GLY A 489 -6.82 7.53 7.76
N ASN A 490 -5.52 7.59 7.50
CA ASN A 490 -4.62 6.43 7.64
C ASN A 490 -4.07 6.33 9.06
N THR A 491 -3.76 5.11 9.49
CA THR A 491 -3.04 4.84 10.75
C THR A 491 -1.66 4.31 10.44
N ILE A 492 -0.62 4.99 10.92
CA ILE A 492 0.79 4.64 10.72
C ILE A 492 1.45 4.50 12.09
N ILE A 493 1.98 3.32 12.38
CA ILE A 493 2.69 3.03 13.62
C ILE A 493 4.10 2.60 13.22
N CYS A 494 5.11 3.35 13.64
CA CYS A 494 6.50 2.97 13.48
C CYS A 494 7.00 2.23 14.73
N GLU A 495 7.99 1.36 14.54
CA GLU A 495 8.73 0.74 15.62
C GLU A 495 9.55 1.80 16.36
N GLU A 496 9.45 1.83 17.69
CA GLU A 496 10.25 2.76 18.50
C GLU A 496 11.74 2.43 18.40
N GLU A 497 12.55 3.46 18.23
CA GLU A 497 13.97 3.32 17.95
C GLU A 497 14.77 4.33 18.79
N PHE A 498 15.28 3.85 19.93
CA PHE A 498 16.03 4.69 20.90
C PHE A 498 17.55 4.57 20.78
N VAL A 499 18.03 3.64 19.95
CA VAL A 499 19.45 3.38 19.74
C VAL A 499 19.85 3.94 18.38
N LYS A 500 20.92 4.73 18.36
CA LYS A 500 21.46 5.26 17.11
C LYS A 500 22.07 4.13 16.30
N ARG A 501 21.67 4.01 15.03
CA ARG A 501 22.33 3.20 14.02
C ARG A 501 23.24 4.05 13.14
N ASP A 502 24.28 3.41 12.62
CA ASP A 502 25.28 4.07 11.78
C ASP A 502 24.81 4.29 10.33
N ASN A 503 23.76 3.58 9.90
CA ASN A 503 23.31 3.55 8.51
C ASN A 503 22.03 4.37 8.23
N VAL A 504 21.45 5.05 9.22
CA VAL A 504 20.19 5.79 9.03
C VAL A 504 20.41 7.09 8.28
N LEU A 505 19.71 7.24 7.16
CA LEU A 505 19.61 8.48 6.41
C LEU A 505 18.44 9.29 6.97
N GLU A 506 18.70 10.10 7.98
CA GLU A 506 17.65 10.76 8.80
C GLU A 506 16.67 11.59 7.96
N GLY A 507 17.15 12.31 6.94
CA GLY A 507 16.28 13.06 6.04
C GLY A 507 15.32 12.21 5.21
N PHE A 508 15.55 10.90 5.12
CA PHE A 508 14.82 9.95 4.28
C PHE A 508 13.90 9.03 5.09
N CYS A 509 13.70 9.33 6.37
CA CYS A 509 12.84 8.56 7.27
C CYS A 509 11.65 9.40 7.71
N TYR A 510 10.42 9.00 7.36
CA TYR A 510 9.23 9.74 7.75
C TYR A 510 7.96 8.87 7.79
N GLY A 511 6.96 9.31 8.55
CA GLY A 511 5.61 8.72 8.55
C GLY A 511 4.87 9.02 7.25
N ILE A 512 4.67 10.30 6.93
CA ILE A 512 4.13 10.77 5.65
C ILE A 512 5.11 11.76 5.03
N GLY A 513 5.40 11.69 3.73
CA GLY A 513 6.34 12.66 3.19
C GLY A 513 6.54 12.73 1.68
N PHE A 514 7.08 13.87 1.27
CA PHE A 514 7.45 14.18 -0.11
C PHE A 514 8.89 14.70 -0.12
N VAL A 515 9.83 13.77 -0.05
CA VAL A 515 11.26 14.05 0.23
C VAL A 515 12.16 13.73 -0.97
N ARG A 516 11.68 14.10 -2.15
CA ARG A 516 12.37 13.94 -3.44
C ARG A 516 12.68 15.31 -4.02
N GLU A 517 13.73 15.39 -4.83
CA GLU A 517 14.18 16.63 -5.48
C GLU A 517 13.29 16.97 -6.70
N THR A 518 12.06 17.42 -6.44
CA THR A 518 11.08 17.85 -7.45
C THR A 518 10.06 18.81 -6.86
N ASP A 519 9.19 19.36 -7.70
CA ASP A 519 8.06 20.18 -7.26
C ASP A 519 6.93 19.30 -6.69
N VAL A 520 6.23 19.85 -5.70
CA VAL A 520 5.11 19.22 -5.01
C VAL A 520 3.99 20.24 -4.88
N LYS A 521 2.79 19.91 -5.38
CA LYS A 521 1.67 20.85 -5.40
C LYS A 521 0.34 20.18 -5.04
N HIS A 522 -0.54 20.93 -4.39
CA HIS A 522 -1.92 20.50 -4.11
C HIS A 522 -1.97 19.19 -3.32
N ILE A 523 -1.34 19.19 -2.14
CA ILE A 523 -1.27 18.01 -1.26
C ILE A 523 -2.17 18.23 -0.06
N VAL A 524 -2.98 17.22 0.26
CA VAL A 524 -3.81 17.18 1.47
C VAL A 524 -3.39 16.01 2.33
N ILE A 525 -2.96 16.28 3.57
CA ILE A 525 -2.64 15.29 4.59
C ILE A 525 -3.57 15.56 5.77
N ALA A 526 -4.66 14.80 5.89
CA ALA A 526 -5.71 15.11 6.85
C ALA A 526 -6.25 13.92 7.65
N GLY A 527 -6.49 14.12 8.95
CA GLY A 527 -7.15 13.10 9.79
C GLY A 527 -6.36 11.80 9.96
N ASN A 528 -5.04 11.81 9.73
CA ASN A 528 -4.20 10.62 9.91
C ASN A 528 -3.73 10.48 11.36
N ILE A 529 -3.48 9.24 11.79
CA ILE A 529 -2.82 8.93 13.06
C ILE A 529 -1.40 8.46 12.73
N ILE A 530 -0.39 9.16 13.26
CA ILE A 530 1.02 8.80 13.10
C ILE A 530 1.65 8.65 14.48
N LYS A 531 2.11 7.45 14.79
CA LYS A 531 2.69 7.13 16.10
C LYS A 531 4.13 6.67 15.95
N ASN A 532 4.99 7.17 16.84
CA ASN A 532 6.35 6.74 17.03
C ASN A 532 7.24 6.91 15.80
N ALA A 533 6.99 7.89 14.93
CA ALA A 533 7.91 8.18 13.84
C ALA A 533 9.31 8.50 14.41
N PRO A 534 10.38 7.75 14.08
CA PRO A 534 11.70 7.93 14.69
C PRO A 534 12.26 9.34 14.41
N ILE A 535 12.05 9.83 13.19
CA ILE A 535 12.49 11.15 12.73
C ILE A 535 11.27 12.08 12.56
N ALA A 536 10.80 12.31 11.33
CA ALA A 536 9.69 13.20 11.07
C ALA A 536 8.37 12.43 10.99
N ALA A 537 7.30 12.89 11.63
CA ALA A 537 5.99 12.29 11.36
C ALA A 537 5.49 12.71 9.97
N ILE A 538 5.59 14.01 9.65
CA ILE A 538 5.29 14.56 8.33
C ILE A 538 6.48 15.36 7.82
N HIS A 539 7.02 15.01 6.65
CA HIS A 539 8.18 15.68 6.04
C HIS A 539 7.91 16.07 4.59
N ILE A 540 7.83 17.37 4.30
CA ILE A 540 7.63 17.90 2.95
C ILE A 540 8.84 18.74 2.54
N GLY A 541 9.36 18.51 1.35
CA GLY A 541 10.61 19.12 0.89
C GLY A 541 11.82 18.23 1.19
N ASN A 542 13.00 18.66 0.76
CA ASN A 542 14.20 17.82 0.73
C ASN A 542 15.45 18.55 1.27
N THR A 543 16.49 17.77 1.60
CA THR A 543 17.73 18.29 2.18
C THR A 543 18.43 19.34 1.32
N PRO A 544 18.54 19.18 -0.02
CA PRO A 544 19.10 20.20 -0.90
C PRO A 544 18.23 21.44 -1.07
N LYS A 545 16.99 21.43 -0.54
CA LYS A 545 16.00 22.51 -0.66
C LYS A 545 15.58 22.77 -2.11
N PHE A 546 15.58 21.71 -2.91
CA PHE A 546 15.18 21.75 -4.31
C PHE A 546 13.66 21.77 -4.44
N GLY A 547 13.16 22.42 -5.50
CA GLY A 547 11.76 22.46 -5.88
C GLY A 547 10.90 23.39 -5.03
N THR A 548 9.64 23.55 -5.45
CA THR A 548 8.62 24.35 -4.80
C THR A 548 7.52 23.46 -4.21
N MET A 549 7.25 23.64 -2.92
CA MET A 549 6.17 22.98 -2.19
C MET A 549 5.00 23.96 -2.08
N SER A 550 3.97 23.79 -2.91
CA SER A 550 2.89 24.78 -3.05
C SER A 550 1.51 24.23 -2.68
N ASN A 551 0.72 25.04 -1.96
CA ASN A 551 -0.64 24.72 -1.55
C ASN A 551 -0.72 23.33 -0.88
N ILE A 552 -0.04 23.24 0.27
CA ILE A 552 0.05 22.05 1.11
C ILE A 552 -0.88 22.22 2.30
N GLN A 553 -1.80 21.29 2.52
CA GLN A 553 -2.72 21.28 3.65
C GLN A 553 -2.37 20.12 4.59
N ILE A 554 -2.04 20.43 5.84
CA ILE A 554 -1.78 19.44 6.88
C ILE A 554 -2.74 19.72 8.02
N THR A 555 -3.87 19.00 8.07
CA THR A 555 -4.96 19.33 9.00
C THR A 555 -5.44 18.16 9.82
N ASP A 556 -5.80 18.41 11.08
CA ASP A 556 -6.52 17.45 11.92
C ASP A 556 -5.83 16.09 12.10
N ASN A 557 -4.50 16.03 11.94
CA ASN A 557 -3.73 14.81 12.16
C ASN A 557 -3.42 14.64 13.65
N MET A 558 -3.36 13.40 14.12
CA MET A 558 -2.89 13.04 15.45
C MET A 558 -1.48 12.45 15.37
N ILE A 559 -0.50 13.16 15.93
CA ILE A 559 0.90 12.75 15.93
C ILE A 559 1.35 12.48 17.36
N VAL A 560 1.88 11.27 17.61
CA VAL A 560 2.32 10.84 18.94
C VAL A 560 3.79 10.41 18.90
N ASN A 561 4.61 10.94 19.79
CA ASN A 561 6.01 10.52 20.03
C ASN A 561 6.94 10.59 18.79
N ALA A 562 6.70 11.55 17.91
CA ALA A 562 7.57 11.79 16.76
C ALA A 562 8.94 12.34 17.17
N GLY A 563 9.97 12.05 16.38
CA GLY A 563 11.30 12.62 16.55
C GLY A 563 12.05 12.11 17.76
N HIS A 564 11.77 10.90 18.24
CA HIS A 564 12.41 10.36 19.44
C HIS A 564 13.80 9.74 19.19
N TYR A 565 14.15 9.46 17.93
CA TYR A 565 15.43 8.86 17.55
C TYR A 565 16.60 9.78 17.93
N PRO A 566 17.74 9.23 18.39
CA PRO A 566 18.96 9.99 18.69
C PRO A 566 19.70 10.43 17.40
N ALA A 567 19.03 11.23 16.57
CA ALA A 567 19.54 11.72 15.30
C ALA A 567 20.83 12.55 15.48
N GLY A 568 21.81 12.35 14.60
CA GLY A 568 22.99 13.20 14.46
C GLY A 568 22.64 14.60 13.95
N ASN A 569 21.67 14.71 13.04
CA ASN A 569 21.10 15.98 12.61
C ASN A 569 19.73 16.20 13.26
N GLU A 570 19.71 16.97 14.34
CA GLU A 570 18.50 17.22 15.10
C GLU A 570 17.44 18.06 14.34
N ALA A 571 17.77 18.68 13.20
CA ALA A 571 16.80 19.43 12.39
C ALA A 571 15.64 18.55 11.89
N TYR A 572 15.86 17.24 11.72
CA TYR A 572 14.82 16.32 11.27
C TYR A 572 13.92 15.81 12.40
N LYS A 573 14.27 16.05 13.67
CA LYS A 573 13.51 15.57 14.84
C LYS A 573 12.25 16.41 15.07
N ALA A 574 11.26 16.29 14.18
CA ALA A 574 10.06 17.11 14.18
C ALA A 574 8.78 16.28 14.05
N ALA A 575 7.66 16.71 14.63
CA ALA A 575 6.36 16.15 14.23
C ALA A 575 6.00 16.58 12.80
N ILE A 576 6.02 17.88 12.49
CA ILE A 576 5.87 18.38 11.12
C ILE A 576 7.12 19.19 10.71
N LEU A 577 7.69 18.86 9.55
CA LEU A 577 8.84 19.52 8.95
C LEU A 577 8.53 19.91 7.50
N LEU A 578 8.60 21.21 7.20
CA LEU A 578 8.52 21.73 5.84
C LEU A 578 9.86 22.40 5.45
N ARG A 579 10.35 22.08 4.25
CA ARG A 579 11.63 22.54 3.69
C ARG A 579 11.47 22.97 2.23
N SER A 580 12.56 23.49 1.63
CA SER A 580 12.59 24.03 0.25
C SER A 580 11.86 25.38 0.13
N THR A 581 11.46 25.78 -1.07
CA THR A 581 10.59 26.94 -1.27
C THR A 581 9.15 26.55 -0.97
N VAL A 582 8.55 27.09 0.08
CA VAL A 582 7.19 26.75 0.52
C VAL A 582 6.25 27.94 0.28
N ALA A 583 5.15 27.71 -0.44
CA ALA A 583 4.16 28.74 -0.76
C ALA A 583 2.72 28.29 -0.48
N GLY A 584 1.97 29.07 0.31
CA GLY A 584 0.54 28.81 0.54
C GLY A 584 0.23 27.56 1.38
N ALA A 585 1.15 27.15 2.27
CA ALA A 585 0.91 25.99 3.13
C ALA A 585 0.03 26.35 4.35
N LYS A 586 -0.91 25.47 4.71
CA LYS A 586 -1.78 25.59 5.87
C LYS A 586 -1.61 24.39 6.79
N ILE A 587 -1.18 24.65 8.03
CA ILE A 587 -0.98 23.62 9.07
C ILE A 587 -1.90 23.95 10.24
N SER A 588 -3.02 23.24 10.37
CA SER A 588 -4.04 23.59 11.37
C SER A 588 -4.81 22.44 11.99
N GLY A 589 -5.25 22.58 13.24
CA GLY A 589 -6.10 21.56 13.90
C GLY A 589 -5.36 20.27 14.29
N ASN A 590 -4.05 20.17 14.05
CA ASN A 590 -3.30 18.96 14.38
C ASN A 590 -3.11 18.83 15.89
N THR A 591 -3.16 17.60 16.39
CA THR A 591 -2.82 17.26 17.78
C THR A 591 -1.46 16.58 17.81
N ILE A 592 -0.48 17.23 18.44
CA ILE A 592 0.89 16.72 18.59
C ILE A 592 1.11 16.44 20.08
N ARG A 593 1.42 15.19 20.40
CA ARG A 593 1.63 14.75 21.78
C ARG A 593 2.91 13.97 21.94
N GLU A 594 3.69 14.33 22.95
CA GLU A 594 4.75 13.48 23.47
C GLU A 594 4.33 12.89 24.83
N THR A 595 4.40 11.57 24.94
CA THR A 595 4.00 10.81 26.14
C THR A 595 5.18 10.34 26.99
N TYR A 596 6.42 10.53 26.54
CA TYR A 596 7.59 10.15 27.32
C TYR A 596 7.74 11.03 28.57
N ALA A 597 8.15 10.41 29.68
CA ALA A 597 8.41 11.13 30.93
C ALA A 597 9.54 12.15 30.78
N THR A 598 10.58 11.78 30.03
CA THR A 598 11.65 12.69 29.59
C THR A 598 11.49 12.96 28.11
N SER A 599 11.51 14.23 27.71
CA SER A 599 11.33 14.61 26.30
C SER A 599 12.45 14.06 25.42
N ARG A 600 12.08 13.38 24.33
CA ARG A 600 12.97 12.78 23.33
C ARG A 600 12.83 13.44 21.97
N GLY A 601 11.62 13.90 21.65
CA GLY A 601 11.31 14.80 20.54
C GLY A 601 12.05 16.13 20.65
N LEU A 602 12.05 16.90 19.57
CA LEU A 602 12.63 18.24 19.59
C LEU A 602 11.65 19.29 19.07
N TYR A 603 11.16 19.15 17.84
CA TYR A 603 10.24 20.11 17.24
C TYR A 603 8.82 19.54 17.16
N SER A 604 7.82 20.33 17.56
CA SER A 604 6.44 20.09 17.19
C SER A 604 6.24 20.42 15.71
N ILE A 605 6.57 21.64 15.30
CA ILE A 605 6.44 22.13 13.93
C ILE A 605 7.69 22.96 13.63
N ARG A 606 8.36 22.66 12.50
CA ARG A 606 9.60 23.32 12.08
C ARG A 606 9.50 23.83 10.64
N LEU A 607 9.61 25.15 10.51
CA LEU A 607 9.60 25.93 9.28
C LEU A 607 10.65 27.05 9.41
N ASN A 608 11.92 26.70 9.58
CA ASN A 608 12.97 27.66 9.94
C ASN A 608 13.68 28.25 8.70
N ALA A 609 14.29 29.44 8.80
CA ALA A 609 15.10 30.06 7.73
C ALA A 609 16.17 29.12 7.15
N ALA A 610 16.74 28.25 7.99
CA ALA A 610 17.73 27.27 7.57
C ALA A 610 17.15 26.12 6.75
N ASP A 611 15.82 25.97 6.70
CA ASP A 611 15.13 24.89 5.99
C ASP A 611 14.56 25.33 4.64
N GLY A 612 14.39 26.63 4.41
CA GLY A 612 13.79 27.12 3.18
C GLY A 612 13.30 28.57 3.23
N SER A 613 12.49 28.92 2.24
CA SER A 613 11.75 30.18 2.18
C SER A 613 10.26 29.90 2.35
N PHE A 614 9.52 30.84 2.96
CA PHE A 614 8.12 30.64 3.31
C PHE A 614 7.30 31.87 2.91
N ALA A 615 6.36 31.68 1.99
CA ALA A 615 5.43 32.72 1.52
C ALA A 615 3.98 32.27 1.74
N ASP A 616 3.14 33.13 2.29
CA ASP A 616 1.73 32.85 2.57
C ASP A 616 1.47 31.55 3.35
N VAL A 617 2.38 31.24 4.27
CA VAL A 617 2.26 30.05 5.13
C VAL A 617 1.56 30.42 6.44
N GLU A 618 0.64 29.55 6.88
CA GLU A 618 -0.12 29.71 8.11
C GLU A 618 -0.03 28.46 9.00
N VAL A 619 0.24 28.68 10.29
CA VAL A 619 0.28 27.65 11.35
C VAL A 619 -0.64 28.08 12.49
N THR A 620 -1.87 27.56 12.50
CA THR A 620 -2.93 28.02 13.41
C THR A 620 -3.66 26.85 14.08
N ASP A 621 -4.17 27.08 15.29
CA ASP A 621 -5.07 26.14 15.99
C ASP A 621 -4.57 24.69 16.14
N ASN A 622 -3.25 24.49 16.26
CA ASN A 622 -2.66 23.19 16.58
C ASN A 622 -2.54 23.03 18.10
N VAL A 623 -2.78 21.81 18.61
CA VAL A 623 -2.66 21.47 20.03
C VAL A 623 -1.37 20.71 20.26
N ILE A 624 -0.46 21.28 21.05
CA ILE A 624 0.84 20.67 21.36
C ILE A 624 0.90 20.35 22.86
N THR A 625 1.15 19.09 23.18
CA THR A 625 1.28 18.63 24.56
C THR A 625 2.53 17.78 24.75
N SER A 626 3.21 17.96 25.88
CA SER A 626 4.33 17.11 26.29
C SER A 626 4.39 17.09 27.82
N VAL A 627 4.95 16.03 28.39
CA VAL A 627 5.07 15.90 29.85
C VAL A 627 6.03 16.94 30.45
N GLN A 628 7.10 17.30 29.74
CA GLN A 628 8.14 18.23 30.21
C GLN A 628 8.30 19.51 29.36
N GLY A 629 7.35 19.83 28.49
CA GLY A 629 7.38 21.06 27.66
C GLY A 629 8.38 21.05 26.49
N GLY A 630 9.00 19.90 26.17
CA GLY A 630 10.18 19.83 25.29
C GLY A 630 9.96 19.92 23.78
N LEU A 631 8.73 20.13 23.30
CA LEU A 631 8.44 20.24 21.86
C LEU A 631 8.41 21.70 21.39
N TRP A 632 9.28 22.00 20.43
CA TRP A 632 9.56 23.35 19.95
C TRP A 632 8.69 23.75 18.78
N LEU A 633 8.14 24.95 18.82
CA LEU A 633 7.55 25.59 17.65
C LEU A 633 8.62 26.51 17.05
N ASP A 634 9.22 26.08 15.93
CA ASP A 634 10.32 26.80 15.27
C ASP A 634 9.87 27.30 13.90
N LEU A 635 9.40 28.55 13.86
CA LEU A 635 8.79 29.16 12.69
C LEU A 635 9.61 30.36 12.21
N HIS A 636 9.76 30.46 10.89
CA HIS A 636 10.29 31.62 10.21
C HIS A 636 9.37 32.83 10.44
N ALA A 637 9.95 34.04 10.50
CA ALA A 637 9.23 35.26 10.82
C ALA A 637 8.08 35.62 9.84
N SER A 638 8.14 35.11 8.60
CA SER A 638 7.06 35.31 7.61
C SER A 638 5.87 34.37 7.80
N VAL A 639 5.98 33.33 8.63
CA VAL A 639 4.90 32.37 8.88
C VAL A 639 3.86 33.03 9.78
N ARG A 640 2.62 33.11 9.28
CA ARG A 640 1.48 33.59 10.08
C ARG A 640 1.13 32.52 11.11
N THR A 641 0.96 32.92 12.36
CA THR A 641 0.52 32.01 13.43
C THR A 641 -0.56 32.70 14.27
N ASN A 642 -1.16 31.97 15.21
CA ASN A 642 -2.15 32.52 16.13
C ASN A 642 -1.62 33.84 16.71
N SER A 643 -2.39 34.93 16.62
CA SER A 643 -2.00 36.23 17.13
C SER A 643 -1.61 36.13 18.60
N ALA A 644 -0.44 36.68 18.96
CA ALA A 644 0.01 36.77 20.36
C ALA A 644 -1.05 37.42 21.27
N GLU A 645 -1.90 38.27 20.69
CA GLU A 645 -3.04 38.93 21.34
C GLU A 645 -4.09 37.95 21.90
N LYS A 646 -4.20 36.71 21.40
CA LYS A 646 -5.03 35.67 22.03
C LYS A 646 -4.51 35.24 23.43
N HIS A 647 -3.35 35.76 23.85
CA HIS A 647 -2.68 35.42 25.12
C HIS A 647 -2.39 36.64 25.99
N LEU A 648 -3.15 37.73 25.89
CA LEU A 648 -3.25 38.70 27.00
C LEU A 648 -3.77 37.96 28.24
N LYS A 649 -2.85 37.34 28.99
CA LYS A 649 -3.11 36.75 30.28
C LYS A 649 -3.02 37.86 31.31
N PHE A 650 -4.17 38.35 31.73
CA PHE A 650 -4.27 39.15 32.94
C PHE A 650 -3.96 38.22 34.12
N THR A 651 -2.85 38.48 34.81
CA THR A 651 -2.58 37.86 36.10
C THR A 651 -2.87 38.88 37.20
N ASP A 652 -3.83 38.56 38.07
CA ASP A 652 -4.20 39.34 39.25
C ASP A 652 -3.14 39.15 40.36
N ARG A 653 -1.91 39.62 40.13
CA ARG A 653 -0.79 39.50 41.08
C ARG A 653 0.03 40.80 41.13
N ALA A 654 0.28 41.34 42.31
CA ALA A 654 1.25 42.44 42.48
C ALA A 654 2.64 42.05 41.96
N PHE A 655 3.27 42.97 41.22
CA PHE A 655 4.60 42.78 40.64
C PHE A 655 5.71 42.67 41.71
N ASP A 656 5.45 43.22 42.90
CA ASP A 656 6.38 43.27 44.04
C ASP A 656 6.07 42.21 45.12
N ASP A 657 5.14 41.28 44.85
CA ASP A 657 4.82 40.21 45.79
C ASP A 657 5.89 39.09 45.74
N PRO A 658 6.58 38.78 46.86
CA PRO A 658 7.48 37.63 46.98
C PRO A 658 6.83 36.25 46.73
N LEU A 659 5.55 36.20 46.32
CA LEU A 659 4.78 34.98 46.02
C LEU A 659 4.48 34.73 44.53
N LEU A 660 5.14 35.39 43.59
CA LEU A 660 5.33 34.78 42.26
C LEU A 660 6.36 33.66 42.44
N PRO A 661 6.02 32.37 42.17
CA PRO A 661 6.98 31.29 42.37
C PRO A 661 8.27 31.60 41.62
N ALA A 662 9.40 31.66 42.34
CA ALA A 662 10.71 31.82 41.73
C ALA A 662 10.85 30.81 40.57
N GLY A 663 11.28 31.29 39.40
CA GLY A 663 11.26 30.49 38.18
C GLY A 663 10.07 30.72 37.24
N THR A 664 9.15 31.65 37.55
CA THR A 664 8.04 32.01 36.66
C THR A 664 8.54 32.75 35.42
N THR A 665 8.11 32.33 34.22
CA THR A 665 8.53 32.92 32.94
C THR A 665 7.45 33.77 32.29
N TYR A 666 7.81 34.97 31.84
CA TYR A 666 6.97 35.88 31.08
C TYR A 666 7.42 35.98 29.62
N GLN A 667 6.45 36.14 28.71
CA GLN A 667 6.70 36.39 27.29
C GLN A 667 6.57 37.89 26.99
N PRO A 668 7.25 38.41 25.94
CA PRO A 668 6.99 39.75 25.44
C PRO A 668 5.49 39.97 25.17
N GLY A 669 4.97 41.15 25.52
CA GLY A 669 3.55 41.50 25.38
C GLY A 669 2.65 41.02 26.52
N THR A 670 3.17 40.28 27.51
CA THR A 670 2.38 39.93 28.70
C THR A 670 2.04 41.20 29.48
N VAL A 671 0.80 41.31 29.96
CA VAL A 671 0.33 42.41 30.81
C VAL A 671 0.07 41.89 32.21
N VAL A 672 0.78 42.44 33.20
CA VAL A 672 0.63 42.10 34.62
C VAL A 672 -0.10 43.25 35.32
N LEU A 673 -1.25 42.98 35.92
CA LEU A 673 -2.00 44.01 36.66
C LEU A 673 -1.50 44.11 38.09
N ALA A 674 -1.21 45.32 38.56
CA ALA A 674 -0.80 45.55 39.94
C ALA A 674 -2.02 45.40 40.86
N THR A 675 -2.07 44.32 41.65
CA THR A 675 -3.13 44.08 42.64
C THR A 675 -2.50 43.89 44.02
N GLY A 676 -2.68 44.86 44.92
CA GLY A 676 -2.25 44.74 46.33
C GLY A 676 -1.05 45.59 46.77
N SER A 677 -0.55 46.53 45.99
CA SER A 677 0.45 47.52 46.44
C SER A 677 -0.19 48.68 47.23
N THR A 678 0.58 49.32 48.12
CA THR A 678 0.18 50.59 48.74
C THR A 678 -0.01 51.63 47.64
N ILE A 679 -1.26 52.00 47.36
CA ILE A 679 -1.60 52.95 46.29
C ILE A 679 -1.20 54.35 46.74
N VAL A 680 -0.21 54.93 46.05
CA VAL A 680 0.07 56.37 46.07
C VAL A 680 -0.62 56.96 44.85
N PRO A 681 -1.70 57.75 45.02
CA PRO A 681 -2.47 58.27 43.90
C PRO A 681 -1.58 59.01 42.91
N GLY A 682 -1.64 58.60 41.65
CA GLY A 682 -0.88 59.21 40.55
C GLY A 682 0.57 58.73 40.44
N LEU A 683 1.04 57.86 41.33
CA LEU A 683 2.41 57.33 41.31
C LEU A 683 2.48 55.80 41.23
N THR A 684 1.45 55.07 41.70
CA THR A 684 1.41 53.60 41.60
C THR A 684 0.90 53.16 40.22
N PRO A 685 1.69 52.41 39.42
CA PRO A 685 1.24 51.91 38.12
C PRO A 685 0.00 51.02 38.22
N ALA A 686 -0.88 51.06 37.21
CA ALA A 686 -2.01 50.14 37.11
C ALA A 686 -1.57 48.71 36.73
N GLY A 687 -0.42 48.61 36.08
CA GLY A 687 0.24 47.35 35.79
C GLY A 687 1.54 47.55 35.05
N TYR A 688 2.11 46.46 34.58
CA TYR A 688 3.33 46.43 33.79
C TYR A 688 3.13 45.65 32.51
N ARG A 689 3.67 46.18 31.41
CA ARG A 689 3.79 45.47 30.13
C ARG A 689 5.19 44.90 30.02
N ILE A 690 5.28 43.60 29.77
CA ILE A 690 6.56 42.92 29.54
C ILE A 690 7.05 43.29 28.13
N LEU A 691 8.18 43.97 28.07
CA LEU A 691 8.86 44.39 26.84
C LEU A 691 9.73 43.27 26.28
N ASN A 692 10.58 42.71 27.13
CA ASN A 692 11.39 41.54 26.81
C ASN A 692 11.05 40.42 27.80
N GLY A 693 10.75 39.23 27.29
CA GLY A 693 10.47 38.07 28.12
C GLY A 693 11.64 37.72 29.04
N GLY A 694 11.34 37.02 30.14
CA GLY A 694 12.34 36.67 31.16
C GLY A 694 11.77 35.73 32.20
N THR A 695 12.64 35.24 33.10
CA THR A 695 12.28 34.43 34.26
C THR A 695 12.48 35.25 35.53
N PHE A 696 11.42 35.36 36.33
CA PHE A 696 11.44 36.08 37.59
C PHE A 696 12.05 35.23 38.71
N GLY A 697 12.73 35.89 39.67
CA GLY A 697 13.36 35.27 40.83
C GLY A 697 14.86 35.06 40.68
N THR A 698 15.46 34.39 41.66
CA THR A 698 16.88 34.05 41.70
C THR A 698 17.07 32.55 41.42
N LEU A 699 18.19 32.21 40.77
CA LEU A 699 18.64 30.83 40.59
C LEU A 699 20.02 30.71 41.22
N THR A 700 20.18 29.77 42.16
CA THR A 700 21.43 29.55 42.89
C THR A 700 21.83 28.09 42.88
N GLY A 701 23.13 27.82 42.95
CA GLY A 701 23.67 26.45 43.02
C GLY A 701 23.66 25.68 41.70
N VAL A 702 23.11 26.26 40.63
CA VAL A 702 23.19 25.68 39.28
C VAL A 702 24.39 26.24 38.54
N THR A 703 25.22 25.34 38.03
CA THR A 703 26.36 25.66 37.16
C THR A 703 26.27 24.91 35.85
N ALA A 704 26.68 25.54 34.76
CA ALA A 704 26.67 25.01 33.41
C ALA A 704 28.10 24.80 32.87
N THR A 705 28.26 23.79 32.03
CA THR A 705 29.40 23.62 31.12
C THR A 705 28.90 23.40 29.70
N GLY A 706 29.73 23.73 28.70
CA GLY A 706 29.35 23.54 27.30
C GLY A 706 30.37 24.07 26.31
N THR A 707 30.25 23.64 25.07
CA THR A 707 31.17 23.99 23.98
C THR A 707 30.62 25.17 23.16
N ALA A 708 31.50 26.08 22.71
CA ALA A 708 31.10 27.13 21.77
C ALA A 708 30.44 26.52 20.52
N GLY A 709 29.42 27.19 19.99
CA GLY A 709 28.62 26.71 18.85
C GLY A 709 27.58 25.63 19.21
N SER A 710 27.61 25.08 20.43
CA SER A 710 26.66 24.06 20.85
C SER A 710 25.34 24.65 21.34
N TYR A 711 24.23 24.01 20.97
CA TYR A 711 22.90 24.23 21.56
C TYR A 711 22.67 23.42 22.84
N LYS A 712 23.65 22.61 23.25
CA LYS A 712 23.60 21.75 24.42
C LYS A 712 24.50 22.30 25.51
N VAL A 713 23.96 22.34 26.72
CA VAL A 713 24.64 22.77 27.94
C VAL A 713 24.38 21.72 29.00
N THR A 714 25.41 21.27 29.71
CA THR A 714 25.25 20.35 30.84
C THR A 714 25.22 21.17 32.12
N VAL A 715 24.19 20.98 32.94
CA VAL A 715 24.13 21.54 34.29
C VAL A 715 24.48 20.50 35.35
N ASN A 716 24.90 20.94 36.53
CA ASN A 716 25.09 20.04 37.67
C ASN A 716 23.76 19.53 38.25
N ASP A 717 22.71 20.36 38.22
CA ASP A 717 21.37 20.02 38.68
C ASP A 717 20.30 20.76 37.86
N SER A 718 19.39 20.01 37.26
CA SER A 718 18.26 20.52 36.49
C SER A 718 16.95 20.60 37.27
N SER A 719 16.92 20.15 38.53
CA SER A 719 15.69 20.01 39.34
C SER A 719 14.93 21.33 39.55
N GLN A 720 15.65 22.45 39.53
CA GLN A 720 15.12 23.82 39.67
C GLN A 720 14.74 24.45 38.32
N LEU A 721 15.14 23.83 37.21
CA LEU A 721 14.94 24.38 35.87
C LEU A 721 13.67 23.83 35.22
N ARG A 722 13.03 24.66 34.39
CA ARG A 722 11.84 24.31 33.59
C ARG A 722 12.01 24.82 32.17
N VAL A 723 11.45 24.09 31.20
CA VAL A 723 11.42 24.53 29.80
C VAL A 723 10.69 25.87 29.70
N GLY A 724 11.21 26.76 28.86
CA GLY A 724 10.71 28.10 28.64
C GLY A 724 11.46 29.16 29.42
N GLN A 725 12.14 28.81 30.52
CA GLN A 725 12.87 29.76 31.36
C GLN A 725 14.03 30.41 30.60
N TRP A 726 14.13 31.73 30.71
CA TRP A 726 15.30 32.51 30.36
C TRP A 726 16.35 32.42 31.47
N ILE A 727 17.55 32.01 31.09
CA ILE A 727 18.72 31.87 31.92
C ILE A 727 19.88 32.66 31.33
N LYS A 728 20.83 33.06 32.17
CA LYS A 728 22.11 33.65 31.79
C LYS A 728 23.21 32.75 32.33
N ILE A 729 24.08 32.31 31.43
CA ILE A 729 25.31 31.61 31.80
C ILE A 729 26.38 32.69 31.97
N ALA A 730 26.95 32.80 33.19
CA ALA A 730 27.81 33.92 33.56
C ALA A 730 29.04 34.04 32.64
N THR A 731 29.64 32.91 32.24
CA THR A 731 30.73 32.89 31.28
C THR A 731 30.26 33.39 29.92
N GLY A 732 30.81 34.53 29.49
CA GLY A 732 30.48 35.18 28.22
C GLY A 732 29.15 35.93 28.20
N ASP A 733 28.54 36.15 29.38
CA ASP A 733 27.27 36.86 29.55
C ASP A 733 26.13 36.34 28.64
N GLN A 734 26.02 35.02 28.54
CA GLN A 734 25.24 34.36 27.49
C GLN A 734 23.79 34.14 27.95
N THR A 735 22.88 35.03 27.53
CA THR A 735 21.44 34.89 27.77
C THR A 735 20.83 33.87 26.82
N ARG A 736 20.11 32.88 27.36
CA ARG A 736 19.54 31.76 26.63
C ARG A 736 18.18 31.40 27.22
N ARG A 737 17.27 30.93 26.38
CA ARG A 737 16.03 30.29 26.81
C ARG A 737 16.24 28.79 26.87
N ILE A 738 15.71 28.13 27.88
CA ILE A 738 15.72 26.67 28.01
C ILE A 738 14.65 26.10 27.10
N ASN A 739 15.10 25.18 26.26
CA ASN A 739 14.30 24.57 25.22
C ASN A 739 13.83 23.19 25.60
N ARG A 740 14.75 22.41 26.14
CA ARG A 740 14.51 21.03 26.54
C ARG A 740 15.37 20.79 27.76
N ILE A 741 14.85 19.95 28.65
CA ILE A 741 15.60 19.40 29.76
C ILE A 741 15.58 17.87 29.57
N ALA A 742 16.76 17.27 29.47
CA ALA A 742 16.93 15.82 29.31
C ALA A 742 17.94 15.35 30.36
N GLY A 743 17.43 14.96 31.53
CA GLY A 743 18.28 14.84 32.72
C GLY A 743 18.95 16.18 32.99
N ASN A 744 20.28 16.17 33.14
CA ASN A 744 21.07 17.38 33.37
C ASN A 744 21.57 18.07 32.09
N GLU A 745 21.16 17.60 30.90
CA GLU A 745 21.42 18.33 29.65
C GLU A 745 20.27 19.30 29.37
N LEU A 746 20.59 20.57 29.20
CA LEU A 746 19.71 21.60 28.67
C LEU A 746 19.97 21.75 27.17
N ARG A 747 18.90 21.82 26.39
CA ARG A 747 18.94 22.45 25.07
C ARG A 747 18.59 23.93 25.22
N ILE A 748 19.28 24.81 24.50
CA ILE A 748 19.06 26.28 24.56
C ILE A 748 18.70 26.85 23.18
N ASN A 749 18.03 28.01 23.14
CA ASN A 749 17.47 28.61 21.92
C ASN A 749 18.48 29.19 20.94
N ALA A 750 19.70 29.45 21.40
CA ALA A 750 20.80 29.93 20.57
C ALA A 750 22.06 29.18 20.99
N PRO A 751 22.99 28.88 20.07
CA PRO A 751 24.21 28.18 20.44
C PRO A 751 25.04 29.03 21.39
N LEU A 752 25.87 28.42 22.22
CA LEU A 752 26.84 29.15 23.03
C LEU A 752 27.76 29.97 22.12
N SER A 753 27.83 31.29 22.32
CA SER A 753 28.73 32.19 21.61
C SER A 753 30.19 32.00 22.05
N VAL A 754 30.41 31.56 23.30
CA VAL A 754 31.74 31.19 23.82
C VAL A 754 31.67 29.91 24.64
N ALA A 755 32.77 29.17 24.70
CA ALA A 755 32.85 27.92 25.46
C ALA A 755 32.83 28.18 26.97
N VAL A 756 32.20 27.27 27.70
CA VAL A 756 32.09 27.27 29.16
C VAL A 756 32.89 26.06 29.67
N ALA A 757 34.22 26.20 29.65
CA ALA A 757 35.16 25.11 29.89
C ALA A 757 35.19 24.61 31.35
N SER A 758 34.82 25.48 32.29
CA SER A 758 34.68 25.17 33.71
C SER A 758 33.26 25.51 34.17
N PRO A 759 32.71 24.82 35.20
CA PRO A 759 31.37 25.08 35.69
C PRO A 759 31.13 26.57 35.99
N SER A 760 30.15 27.15 35.29
CA SER A 760 29.83 28.58 35.35
C SER A 760 28.43 28.80 35.89
N ALA A 761 28.24 29.79 36.75
CA ALA A 761 26.94 30.05 37.37
C ALA A 761 25.84 30.28 36.32
N VAL A 762 24.70 29.63 36.53
CA VAL A 762 23.46 29.85 35.75
C VAL A 762 22.51 30.68 36.61
N LEU A 763 22.05 31.78 36.05
CA LEU A 763 21.16 32.74 36.71
C LEU A 763 19.85 32.84 35.92
N TYR A 764 18.73 33.17 36.57
CA TYR A 764 17.55 33.61 35.82
C TYR A 764 17.78 34.99 35.22
N VAL A 765 17.23 35.23 34.03
CA VAL A 765 17.23 36.56 33.39
C VAL A 765 15.90 37.22 33.69
N PRO A 766 15.84 38.29 34.48
CA PRO A 766 14.58 38.93 34.82
C PRO A 766 13.89 39.46 33.55
N PRO A 767 12.54 39.45 33.49
CA PRO A 767 11.82 40.10 32.41
C PRO A 767 12.10 41.62 32.43
N VAL A 768 12.11 42.24 31.24
CA VAL A 768 12.14 43.71 31.11
C VAL A 768 10.71 44.18 30.93
N TYR A 769 10.31 45.23 31.63
CA TYR A 769 8.93 45.69 31.66
C TYR A 769 8.84 47.20 31.79
N GLU A 770 7.73 47.76 31.31
CA GLU A 770 7.35 49.17 31.48
C GLU A 770 6.04 49.28 32.26
N PRO A 771 5.88 50.26 33.17
CA PRO A 771 4.61 50.51 33.81
C PRO A 771 3.59 51.08 32.82
N PHE A 772 2.30 50.79 33.02
CA PHE A 772 1.20 51.46 32.33
C PHE A 772 0.05 51.81 33.28
N GLY A 773 -0.61 52.93 32.98
CA GLY A 773 -1.68 53.49 33.81
C GLY A 773 -1.21 53.90 35.22
N HIS A 774 -2.02 54.67 35.93
CA HIS A 774 -1.80 54.98 37.35
C HIS A 774 -3.09 54.72 38.13
N THR A 775 -2.97 54.16 39.33
CA THR A 775 -4.10 53.83 40.21
C THR A 775 -4.25 54.87 41.33
N GLY A 776 -5.49 55.07 41.80
CA GLY A 776 -5.83 56.03 42.86
C GLY A 776 -6.95 56.99 42.47
N LYS A 777 -7.41 57.80 43.44
CA LYS A 777 -8.33 58.92 43.18
C LYS A 777 -7.52 60.21 43.08
N LEU A 778 -7.85 61.07 42.12
CA LEU A 778 -7.41 62.47 42.17
C LEU A 778 -7.83 63.08 43.52
N PRO A 779 -7.01 63.95 44.13
CA PRO A 779 -7.43 64.73 45.30
C PRO A 779 -8.74 65.45 44.99
N ALA A 780 -9.62 65.58 45.99
CA ALA A 780 -10.79 66.44 45.82
C ALA A 780 -10.30 67.87 45.56
N ILE A 781 -10.80 68.49 44.49
CA ILE A 781 -10.57 69.91 44.23
C ILE A 781 -11.27 70.66 45.37
N ALA A 782 -10.54 71.54 46.06
CA ALA A 782 -11.12 72.38 47.10
C ALA A 782 -12.23 73.25 46.50
N ASP A 783 -13.24 73.61 47.30
CA ASP A 783 -14.26 74.57 46.86
C ASP A 783 -13.58 75.89 46.48
N THR A 784 -13.65 76.23 45.19
CA THR A 784 -12.99 77.41 44.63
C THR A 784 -13.86 78.66 44.69
N SER A 785 -15.06 78.58 45.28
CA SER A 785 -15.95 79.73 45.45
C SER A 785 -15.31 80.78 46.38
N GLY A 786 -15.08 81.98 45.83
CA GLY A 786 -14.51 83.12 46.57
C GLY A 786 -12.99 83.30 46.49
N LEU A 787 -12.26 82.47 45.72
CA LEU A 787 -10.82 82.65 45.50
C LEU A 787 -10.49 83.82 44.57
N SER A 788 -9.35 84.50 44.81
CA SER A 788 -8.80 85.48 43.88
C SER A 788 -8.21 84.82 42.63
N VAL A 789 -8.02 85.58 41.55
CA VAL A 789 -7.46 85.08 40.27
C VAL A 789 -6.10 84.38 40.47
N GLY A 790 -5.19 84.93 41.27
CA GLY A 790 -3.89 84.31 41.55
C GLY A 790 -3.99 83.00 42.36
N GLN A 791 -5.01 82.87 43.22
CA GLN A 791 -5.30 81.63 43.93
C GLN A 791 -5.92 80.57 43.00
N LEU A 792 -6.81 80.99 42.09
CA LEU A 792 -7.36 80.12 41.04
C LEU A 792 -6.29 79.60 40.08
N GLU A 793 -5.30 80.44 39.71
CA GLU A 793 -4.16 79.99 38.91
C GLU A 793 -3.29 78.97 39.64
N THR A 794 -3.12 79.13 40.95
CA THR A 794 -2.37 78.17 41.79
C THR A 794 -3.09 76.81 41.83
N GLU A 795 -4.41 76.81 42.06
CA GLU A 795 -5.24 75.59 42.03
C GLU A 795 -5.26 74.94 40.63
N LEU A 796 -5.35 75.74 39.57
CA LEU A 796 -5.30 75.22 38.19
C LEU A 796 -3.94 74.61 37.85
N ASN A 797 -2.84 75.19 38.33
CA ASN A 797 -1.51 74.63 38.14
C ASN A 797 -1.30 73.35 38.96
N ALA A 798 -1.84 73.28 40.18
CA ALA A 798 -1.87 72.06 40.97
C ALA A 798 -2.69 70.95 40.29
N LEU A 799 -3.86 71.28 39.73
CA LEU A 799 -4.67 70.34 38.94
C LEU A 799 -3.94 69.87 37.68
N LYS A 800 -3.31 70.77 36.91
CA LYS A 800 -2.52 70.40 35.73
C LYS A 800 -1.34 69.51 36.10
N GLN A 801 -0.68 69.78 37.24
CA GLN A 801 0.38 68.92 37.73
C GLN A 801 -0.15 67.54 38.09
N ALA A 802 -1.26 67.45 38.84
CA ALA A 802 -1.91 66.18 39.14
C ALA A 802 -2.35 65.42 37.86
N MET A 803 -2.87 66.12 36.85
CA MET A 803 -3.23 65.50 35.56
C MET A 803 -2.02 64.99 34.77
N ARG A 804 -0.87 65.68 34.85
CA ARG A 804 0.40 65.19 34.31
C ARG A 804 0.89 63.96 35.07
N ASP A 805 0.83 63.98 36.40
CA ASP A 805 1.25 62.87 37.26
C ASP A 805 0.43 61.60 36.96
N PHE A 806 -0.88 61.74 36.69
CA PHE A 806 -1.74 60.62 36.27
C PHE A 806 -1.64 60.23 34.78
N GLY A 807 -0.82 60.92 33.98
CA GLY A 807 -0.66 60.66 32.55
C GLY A 807 -1.88 60.99 31.68
N ILE A 808 -2.77 61.87 32.17
CA ILE A 808 -3.99 62.31 31.44
C ILE A 808 -3.63 63.35 30.37
N ILE A 809 -2.61 64.17 30.65
CA ILE A 809 -2.05 65.15 29.71
C ILE A 809 -0.54 64.98 29.64
N ASN A 810 0.04 65.16 28.44
CA ASN A 810 1.47 65.04 28.22
C ASN A 810 2.25 66.09 29.04
N VAL A 811 3.47 65.71 29.46
CA VAL A 811 4.41 66.58 30.19
C VAL A 811 4.82 67.78 29.35
#